data_AF-A0A7X3P630-F1
#
_entry.id   AF-A0A7X3P630-F1
#
_cell.length_a   1.000
_cell.length_b   1.000
_cell.length_c   1.000
_cell.angle_alpha   90.00
_cell.angle_beta   90.00
_cell.angle_gamma   90.00
#
_symmetry.space_group_name_H-M   'P 1'
#
loop_
_entity.id
_entity.type
_entity.pdbx_description
1 polymer ?
#
loop_
_entity_poly.entity_id
_entity_poly.type
_entity_poly.pdbx_seq_one_letter_code
_entity_poly.pdbx_strand_id
1 'polypeptide(L)'
;MSTSNIRSENHFDHVRITLASPERIRSWGQRTLPNGHVVGEVTKPETINYRTLKPEMDGLFCEKIFGPAKDWECHCGKYKRVRHRGIVCERCGVEVTESRVRRHRMGYIKLAAPVSHVWYLKGIPSYVAIILDMPLRDVEQVVYFNCYVVLTKNKEYNSIVDQIFNVATYSINLSEIPSSDVVISLNIKGKNSAAAKVNPEKLTFNATNWNVPQEVKIIGTNNKDKQRNLIVNYLISSQDSRYKNEYVSVNEISVSATDEDVKNVVITPGVTPIEPGTYNIKLSTAPTADVQVTASPIIDGEPYYPAGKKNLNLTNENLSTKTNKELKDLCKQYGLKGSGTKAELCQRLEQASAADPIVKGQSSLENPDLVVSPQILIFTPDNWDESQKIIIRNIDKDDFQARIDIGYSLSSDDPRYNSKARVKLHKDNDIEMITISPENNTTSVTLMNAEKYKLTYKQLLTEDEWLEIEDFIYTVDFDMEQEPEVSIGAEALKQLLKDLDLQTIAAEMREEIVKSKGQKRAKLIKRLRVIDNFTATKSRPEWMVLDNLPVIPPDLRPMVQLDGGRFATSDLNDLYRRVINRNNRLARLQEILAPEIIIRNEKRMLQEAVDALIDNGRRGRVVVGANNRAFKSLSDIIEGKQGRFRQNLLGKRVDYSGRSVIVVGPSLKIHQCGLPKEMAIELFQPFVIHRLIRQNIVNNIKSAKKMIQRNDDEVMLVLQEVIDGHPILLNRAPTLHRLGIQAFEPKLVDGRAIQLHPLVCPAYNADFDGDQMAVHVPLALEAQAEARLLMLASNNVLSPATGTPIITPSQDMVLGAYYLTAESPHSIRKPPYGSHRHTYASLTDVSGAYDQGLLNLHDWVWVRFHGEVDNPDEAARPHRVERFKDGTRLEHWKFRCDRFDSGGRLFSRMILTTVGRTVMNHAIHTVINAHNVKPQPPDSAFTAA
;
A
#
# COMPACT_ATOMS: atom_id res chain seq x y z
N MET A 1 7.11 -58.50 -1.68
CA MET A 1 6.91 -57.36 -0.76
C MET A 1 6.06 -56.32 -1.47
N SER A 2 4.97 -55.91 -0.82
CA SER A 2 3.85 -55.13 -1.35
C SER A 2 4.25 -53.84 -2.08
N THR A 3 3.98 -53.83 -3.39
CA THR A 3 3.87 -52.64 -4.25
C THR A 3 2.59 -51.89 -3.93
N SER A 4 2.62 -51.02 -2.92
CA SER A 4 1.47 -50.16 -2.59
C SER A 4 1.93 -48.83 -1.99
N ASN A 5 2.67 -48.04 -2.78
CA ASN A 5 2.86 -46.61 -2.56
C ASN A 5 3.34 -45.93 -3.86
N ILE A 6 2.62 -46.18 -4.96
CA ILE A 6 2.60 -45.20 -6.05
C ILE A 6 1.81 -44.03 -5.48
N ARG A 7 2.50 -42.97 -5.07
CA ARG A 7 1.85 -41.70 -4.75
C ARG A 7 1.01 -41.34 -5.97
N SER A 8 -0.30 -41.28 -5.82
CA SER A 8 -1.16 -40.66 -6.81
C SER A 8 -0.61 -39.26 -7.07
N GLU A 9 -0.05 -39.04 -8.25
CA GLU A 9 0.28 -37.70 -8.69
C GLU A 9 -1.04 -36.94 -8.73
N ASN A 10 -1.30 -36.13 -7.72
CA ASN A 10 -2.43 -35.21 -7.72
C ASN A 10 -2.14 -34.17 -8.80
N HIS A 11 -2.52 -34.49 -10.04
CA HIS A 11 -2.53 -33.53 -11.13
C HIS A 11 -3.56 -32.47 -10.73
N PHE A 12 -3.09 -31.24 -10.50
CA PHE A 12 -3.97 -30.13 -10.15
C PHE A 12 -4.30 -29.37 -11.44
N ASP A 13 -5.59 -29.34 -11.82
CA ASP A 13 -6.02 -28.61 -13.03
C ASP A 13 -5.96 -27.09 -12.84
N HIS A 14 -6.28 -26.61 -11.63
CA HIS A 14 -6.30 -25.18 -11.32
C HIS A 14 -6.08 -24.91 -9.83
N VAL A 15 -5.63 -23.70 -9.51
CA VAL A 15 -5.51 -23.18 -8.15
C VAL A 15 -6.53 -22.06 -7.96
N ARG A 16 -7.40 -22.19 -6.95
CA ARG A 16 -8.42 -21.19 -6.62
C ARG A 16 -8.06 -20.45 -5.33
N ILE A 17 -8.11 -19.11 -5.36
CA ILE A 17 -7.88 -18.24 -4.21
C ILE A 17 -9.20 -17.54 -3.86
N THR A 18 -9.56 -17.54 -2.57
CA THR A 18 -10.79 -16.91 -2.04
C THR A 18 -10.51 -16.26 -0.70
N LEU A 19 -11.41 -15.37 -0.26
CA LEU A 19 -11.43 -14.90 1.12
C LEU A 19 -11.58 -16.08 2.09
N ALA A 20 -10.95 -15.95 3.26
CA ALA A 20 -11.04 -16.95 4.33
C ALA A 20 -12.02 -16.45 5.39
N SER A 21 -13.08 -17.21 5.66
CA SER A 21 -13.99 -16.91 6.76
C SER A 21 -13.27 -17.12 8.12
N PRO A 22 -13.74 -16.46 9.20
CA PRO A 22 -13.20 -16.67 10.54
C PRO A 22 -13.23 -18.14 10.98
N GLU A 23 -14.26 -18.89 10.60
CA GLU A 23 -14.39 -20.33 10.85
C GLU A 23 -13.36 -21.14 10.06
N ARG A 24 -13.09 -20.75 8.81
CA ARG A 24 -12.08 -21.41 7.97
C ARG A 24 -10.68 -21.21 8.53
N ILE A 25 -10.35 -19.99 8.97
CA ILE A 25 -9.08 -19.70 9.65
C ILE A 25 -8.95 -20.57 10.91
N ARG A 26 -10.03 -20.66 11.69
CA ARG A 26 -10.08 -21.53 12.87
C ARG A 26 -9.86 -22.99 12.49
N SER A 27 -10.47 -23.49 11.42
CA SER A 27 -10.27 -24.88 10.96
C SER A 27 -8.84 -25.23 10.57
N TRP A 28 -8.02 -24.24 10.16
CA TRP A 28 -6.62 -24.47 9.80
C TRP A 28 -5.71 -24.61 11.01
N GLY A 29 -5.97 -23.85 12.07
CA GLY A 29 -5.16 -23.87 13.28
C GLY A 29 -5.72 -24.78 14.38
N GLN A 30 -7.03 -24.93 14.44
CA GLN A 30 -7.72 -25.77 15.43
C GLN A 30 -7.60 -27.24 15.05
N ARG A 31 -7.22 -28.05 16.04
CA ARG A 31 -7.08 -29.48 15.89
C ARG A 31 -7.52 -30.19 17.16
N THR A 32 -8.27 -31.26 16.97
CA THR A 32 -8.60 -32.18 18.06
C THR A 32 -7.52 -33.24 18.16
N LEU A 33 -6.86 -33.31 19.30
CA LEU A 33 -5.87 -34.35 19.61
C LEU A 33 -6.58 -35.70 19.83
N PRO A 34 -5.88 -36.84 19.69
CA PRO A 34 -6.43 -38.18 19.96
C PRO A 34 -7.11 -38.36 21.33
N ASN A 35 -6.79 -37.53 22.31
CA ASN A 35 -7.41 -37.51 23.64
C ASN A 35 -8.69 -36.66 23.73
N GLY A 36 -9.18 -36.11 22.61
CA GLY A 36 -10.37 -35.25 22.55
C GLY A 36 -10.11 -33.76 22.86
N HIS A 37 -8.90 -33.38 23.26
CA HIS A 37 -8.60 -31.98 23.58
C HIS A 37 -8.40 -31.15 22.31
N VAL A 38 -9.02 -29.98 22.28
CA VAL A 38 -8.85 -29.00 21.21
C VAL A 38 -7.61 -28.14 21.48
N VAL A 39 -6.73 -28.02 20.49
CA VAL A 39 -5.53 -27.18 20.51
C VAL A 39 -5.44 -26.33 19.24
N GLY A 40 -4.73 -25.21 19.27
CA GLY A 40 -4.56 -24.36 18.09
C GLY A 40 -4.36 -22.88 18.38
N GLU A 41 -4.91 -22.41 19.51
CA GLU A 41 -4.87 -21.02 19.91
C GLU A 41 -3.54 -20.64 20.57
N VAL A 42 -2.91 -19.57 20.08
CA VAL A 42 -1.69 -18.99 20.67
C VAL A 42 -2.10 -17.83 21.57
N THR A 43 -1.95 -18.03 22.88
CA THR A 43 -2.36 -17.04 23.89
C THR A 43 -1.18 -16.26 24.45
N LYS A 44 0.02 -16.83 24.46
CA LYS A 44 1.20 -16.22 25.09
C LYS A 44 2.15 -15.56 24.08
N PRO A 45 2.67 -14.36 24.40
CA PRO A 45 3.61 -13.63 23.53
C PRO A 45 5.03 -14.21 23.55
N GLU A 46 5.37 -15.02 24.55
CA GLU A 46 6.71 -15.58 24.71
C GLU A 46 7.07 -16.59 23.61
N THR A 47 8.36 -16.68 23.31
CA THR A 47 8.90 -17.55 22.25
C THR A 47 9.52 -18.81 22.84
N ILE A 48 10.76 -18.70 23.33
CA ILE A 48 11.52 -19.78 23.94
C ILE A 48 12.10 -19.30 25.27
N ASN A 49 12.29 -20.25 26.18
CA ASN A 49 12.98 -19.97 27.42
C ASN A 49 14.50 -19.91 27.16
N TYR A 50 15.13 -18.78 27.47
CA TYR A 50 16.56 -18.57 27.19
C TYR A 50 17.49 -19.48 28.01
N ARG A 51 17.03 -20.02 29.16
CA ARG A 51 17.84 -20.92 30.00
C ARG A 51 17.76 -22.36 29.54
N THR A 52 16.56 -22.84 29.22
CA THR A 52 16.33 -24.26 28.88
C THR A 52 16.34 -24.52 27.38
N LEU A 53 16.32 -23.48 26.55
CA LEU A 53 16.16 -23.51 25.09
C LEU A 53 14.86 -24.19 24.63
N LYS A 54 13.93 -24.46 25.55
CA LYS A 54 12.64 -25.08 25.24
C LYS A 54 11.61 -24.00 24.87
N PRO A 55 10.73 -24.28 23.90
CA PRO A 55 9.60 -23.40 23.61
C PRO A 55 8.67 -23.23 24.80
N GLU A 56 8.19 -22.01 25.02
CA GLU A 56 7.20 -21.75 26.06
C GLU A 56 5.83 -22.34 25.68
N MET A 57 5.13 -22.88 26.68
CA MET A 57 3.81 -23.48 26.49
C MET A 57 2.76 -22.42 26.21
N ASP A 58 1.93 -22.67 25.20
CA ASP A 58 0.92 -21.76 24.62
C ASP A 58 1.49 -20.49 23.97
N GLY A 59 2.83 -20.41 23.85
CA GLY A 59 3.54 -19.33 23.17
C GLY A 59 3.70 -19.53 21.67
N LEU A 60 4.46 -18.62 21.04
CA LEU A 60 4.65 -18.59 19.58
C LEU A 60 5.37 -19.82 19.01
N PHE A 61 6.08 -20.59 19.82
CA PHE A 61 6.77 -21.81 19.38
C PHE A 61 6.24 -23.09 20.05
N CYS A 62 5.10 -22.99 20.75
CA CYS A 62 4.50 -24.03 21.57
C CYS A 62 4.45 -25.40 20.87
N GLU A 63 5.04 -26.41 21.50
CA GLU A 63 5.10 -27.77 20.95
C GLU A 63 3.74 -28.47 20.94
N LYS A 64 2.84 -28.11 21.86
CA LYS A 64 1.48 -28.65 21.93
C LYS A 64 0.64 -28.25 20.70
N ILE A 65 0.84 -27.01 20.22
CA ILE A 65 0.13 -26.46 19.06
C ILE A 65 0.80 -26.93 17.76
N PHE A 66 2.08 -26.59 17.58
CA PHE A 66 2.77 -26.75 16.31
C PHE A 66 3.40 -28.13 16.12
N GLY A 67 3.50 -28.94 17.17
CA GLY A 67 4.20 -30.23 17.18
C GLY A 67 5.59 -30.18 17.81
N PRO A 68 6.24 -31.35 18.00
CA PRO A 68 7.46 -31.46 18.80
C PRO A 68 8.66 -30.81 18.12
N ALA A 69 9.55 -30.18 18.90
CA ALA A 69 10.75 -29.53 18.37
C ALA A 69 11.80 -30.54 17.86
N LYS A 70 11.84 -31.74 18.45
CA LYS A 70 12.70 -32.86 18.06
C LYS A 70 11.87 -34.04 17.63
N ASP A 71 12.37 -34.83 16.69
CA ASP A 71 11.66 -36.00 16.18
C ASP A 71 11.37 -37.00 17.30
N TRP A 72 10.10 -37.39 17.42
CA TRP A 72 9.64 -38.42 18.36
C TRP A 72 9.92 -38.11 19.84
N GLU A 73 10.02 -36.83 20.21
CA GLU A 73 10.24 -36.39 21.60
C GLU A 73 9.16 -35.38 22.03
N CYS A 74 8.52 -35.62 23.17
CA CYS A 74 7.59 -34.67 23.77
C CYS A 74 8.30 -33.61 24.62
N HIS A 75 7.67 -32.45 24.82
CA HIS A 75 8.23 -31.32 25.58
C HIS A 75 8.81 -31.68 26.97
N CYS A 76 8.09 -32.48 27.75
CA CYS A 76 8.53 -32.87 29.10
C CYS A 76 9.60 -33.99 29.11
N GLY A 77 9.84 -34.64 27.97
CA GLY A 77 10.78 -35.75 27.85
C GLY A 77 10.29 -37.11 28.39
N LYS A 78 9.02 -37.24 28.84
CA LYS A 78 8.41 -38.53 29.28
C LYS A 78 8.44 -39.56 28.15
N TYR A 79 8.00 -39.15 26.96
CA TYR A 79 8.02 -39.97 25.76
C TYR A 79 9.14 -39.52 24.83
N LYS A 80 10.02 -40.48 24.50
CA LYS A 80 11.13 -40.36 23.55
C LYS A 80 11.19 -41.63 22.69
N ARG A 81 11.61 -41.49 21.43
CA ARG A 81 11.78 -42.57 20.42
C ARG A 81 10.50 -42.92 19.66
N VAL A 82 10.71 -43.53 18.48
CA VAL A 82 9.68 -43.86 17.48
C VAL A 82 8.57 -44.78 18.00
N ARG A 83 8.84 -45.62 19.01
CA ARG A 83 7.85 -46.57 19.58
C ARG A 83 6.59 -45.91 20.15
N HIS A 84 6.65 -44.63 20.51
CA HIS A 84 5.53 -43.87 21.08
C HIS A 84 4.80 -43.02 20.03
N ARG A 85 4.96 -43.34 18.73
CA ARG A 85 4.32 -42.65 17.61
C ARG A 85 2.82 -42.48 17.82
N GLY A 86 2.34 -41.25 17.67
CA GLY A 86 0.92 -40.90 17.73
C GLY A 86 0.34 -40.78 19.14
N ILE A 87 1.12 -41.08 20.19
CA ILE A 87 0.70 -40.90 21.57
C ILE A 87 0.74 -39.42 21.94
N VAL A 88 -0.32 -38.93 22.59
CA VAL A 88 -0.35 -37.59 23.20
C VAL A 88 0.14 -37.69 24.63
N CYS A 89 1.12 -36.87 24.99
CA CYS A 89 1.65 -36.89 26.34
C CYS A 89 0.63 -36.36 27.36
N GLU A 90 0.28 -37.14 28.38
CA GLU A 90 -0.63 -36.71 29.46
C GLU A 90 -0.09 -35.52 30.26
N ARG A 91 1.23 -35.38 30.37
CA ARG A 91 1.86 -34.33 31.20
C ARG A 91 2.00 -32.99 30.47
N CYS A 92 2.33 -33.00 29.19
CA CYS A 92 2.57 -31.77 28.42
C CYS A 92 1.62 -31.56 27.23
N GLY A 93 0.73 -32.52 26.94
CA GLY A 93 -0.23 -32.42 25.83
C GLY A 93 0.39 -32.47 24.43
N VAL A 94 1.69 -32.75 24.32
CA VAL A 94 2.40 -32.80 23.02
C VAL A 94 2.23 -34.18 22.41
N GLU A 95 1.80 -34.19 21.16
CA GLU A 95 1.75 -35.39 20.32
C GLU A 95 3.15 -35.78 19.84
N VAL A 96 3.51 -37.05 20.04
CA VAL A 96 4.81 -37.59 19.62
C VAL A 96 4.78 -37.96 18.14
N THR A 97 5.39 -37.11 17.32
CA THR A 97 5.48 -37.24 15.86
C THR A 97 6.79 -36.66 15.34
N GLU A 98 6.98 -36.62 14.02
CA GLU A 98 8.13 -35.96 13.39
C GLU A 98 8.06 -34.44 13.56
N SER A 99 9.20 -33.80 13.77
CA SER A 99 9.32 -32.34 13.87
C SER A 99 8.89 -31.62 12.59
N ARG A 100 8.95 -32.30 11.43
CA ARG A 100 8.53 -31.77 10.12
C ARG A 100 7.12 -31.21 10.12
N VAL A 101 6.23 -31.70 10.98
CA VAL A 101 4.86 -31.15 11.10
C VAL A 101 4.84 -29.65 11.45
N ARG A 102 5.90 -29.13 12.08
CA ARG A 102 6.10 -27.70 12.41
C ARG A 102 6.29 -26.79 11.20
N ARG A 103 6.41 -27.36 9.98
CA ARG A 103 6.38 -26.63 8.70
C ARG A 103 4.97 -26.46 8.13
N HIS A 104 4.01 -27.26 8.59
CA HIS A 104 2.69 -27.37 7.98
C HIS A 104 1.56 -26.99 8.94
N ARG A 105 1.73 -27.21 10.25
CA ARG A 105 0.72 -26.88 11.27
C ARG A 105 0.65 -25.38 11.51
N MET A 106 -0.50 -24.78 11.23
CA MET A 106 -0.78 -23.38 11.55
C MET A 106 -1.31 -23.27 12.98
N GLY A 107 -1.24 -22.07 13.55
CA GLY A 107 -1.97 -21.69 14.75
C GLY A 107 -2.96 -20.57 14.42
N TYR A 108 -3.71 -20.11 15.41
CA TYR A 108 -4.51 -18.89 15.29
C TYR A 108 -4.50 -18.09 16.59
N ILE A 109 -4.80 -16.80 16.50
CA ILE A 109 -5.04 -15.90 17.64
C ILE A 109 -6.51 -15.48 17.54
N LYS A 110 -7.28 -15.72 18.61
CA LYS A 110 -8.64 -15.17 18.74
C LYS A 110 -8.53 -13.71 19.17
N LEU A 111 -9.02 -12.80 18.35
CA LEU A 111 -8.96 -11.37 18.66
C LEU A 111 -10.07 -11.00 19.65
N ALA A 112 -9.75 -10.16 20.63
CA ALA A 112 -10.69 -9.64 21.63
C ALA A 112 -11.65 -8.60 21.04
N ALA A 113 -11.26 -7.96 19.92
CA ALA A 113 -12.13 -7.12 19.11
C ALA A 113 -11.88 -7.41 17.61
N PRO A 114 -12.90 -7.29 16.75
CA PRO A 114 -12.73 -7.45 15.30
C PRO A 114 -11.75 -6.42 14.73
N VAL A 115 -11.00 -6.81 13.70
CA VAL A 115 -9.97 -5.96 13.07
C VAL A 115 -10.14 -5.97 11.55
N SER A 116 -10.17 -4.81 10.92
CA SER A 116 -10.25 -4.67 9.47
C SER A 116 -8.96 -5.12 8.80
N HIS A 117 -9.03 -5.89 7.71
CA HIS A 117 -7.83 -6.28 6.96
C HIS A 117 -7.32 -5.14 6.06
N VAL A 118 -6.06 -4.72 6.29
CA VAL A 118 -5.46 -3.53 5.64
C VAL A 118 -5.49 -3.53 4.10
N TRP A 119 -5.32 -4.69 3.45
CA TRP A 119 -5.40 -4.76 1.97
C TRP A 119 -6.75 -4.32 1.40
N TYR A 120 -7.87 -4.63 2.05
CA TYR A 120 -9.20 -4.26 1.57
C TYR A 120 -9.58 -2.83 1.97
N LEU A 121 -9.02 -2.34 3.08
CA LEU A 121 -9.21 -0.97 3.55
C LEU A 121 -8.37 0.04 2.75
N LYS A 122 -7.05 -0.16 2.66
CA LYS A 122 -6.05 0.73 2.05
C LYS A 122 -5.60 0.30 0.65
N GLY A 123 -6.33 -0.64 0.03
CA GLY A 123 -6.17 -0.98 -1.37
C GLY A 123 -6.45 0.23 -2.26
N ILE A 124 -5.82 0.29 -3.44
CA ILE A 124 -6.14 1.29 -4.46
C ILE A 124 -6.77 0.55 -5.64
N PRO A 125 -8.10 0.61 -5.82
CA PRO A 125 -9.09 1.26 -4.95
C PRO A 125 -9.46 0.42 -3.70
N SER A 126 -10.07 1.06 -2.70
CA SER A 126 -10.49 0.41 -1.46
C SER A 126 -11.78 -0.38 -1.67
N TYR A 127 -11.75 -1.69 -1.43
CA TYR A 127 -12.90 -2.57 -1.63
C TYR A 127 -14.00 -2.29 -0.60
N VAL A 128 -13.61 -2.02 0.64
CA VAL A 128 -14.54 -1.68 1.74
C VAL A 128 -15.28 -0.38 1.42
N ALA A 129 -14.54 0.67 1.06
CA ALA A 129 -15.12 1.97 0.74
C ALA A 129 -16.07 1.90 -0.48
N ILE A 130 -15.69 1.15 -1.51
CA ILE A 130 -16.53 0.93 -2.70
C ILE A 130 -17.84 0.23 -2.33
N ILE A 131 -17.79 -0.86 -1.56
CA ILE A 131 -18.99 -1.64 -1.20
C ILE A 131 -19.95 -0.82 -0.35
N LEU A 132 -19.42 -0.11 0.65
CA LEU A 132 -20.20 0.72 1.55
C LEU A 132 -20.69 2.03 0.93
N ASP A 133 -20.17 2.42 -0.24
CA ASP A 133 -20.39 3.72 -0.88
C ASP A 133 -20.01 4.91 0.02
N MET A 134 -18.95 4.74 0.80
CA MET A 134 -18.39 5.77 1.66
C MET A 134 -17.03 6.21 1.11
N PRO A 135 -16.61 7.47 1.34
CA PRO A 135 -15.25 7.89 1.05
C PRO A 135 -14.24 7.08 1.86
N LEU A 136 -13.04 6.85 1.30
CA LEU A 136 -11.99 6.14 2.02
C LEU A 136 -11.58 6.85 3.32
N ARG A 137 -11.53 8.19 3.31
CA ARG A 137 -11.20 9.01 4.49
C ARG A 137 -12.16 8.75 5.65
N ASP A 138 -13.44 8.67 5.34
CA ASP A 138 -14.53 8.48 6.29
C ASP A 138 -14.48 7.08 6.90
N VAL A 139 -14.28 6.04 6.06
CA VAL A 139 -14.12 4.66 6.53
C VAL A 139 -12.88 4.53 7.43
N GLU A 140 -11.79 5.24 7.13
CA GLU A 140 -10.61 5.26 7.99
C GLU A 140 -10.86 5.94 9.34
N GLN A 141 -11.60 7.06 9.36
CA GLN A 141 -11.97 7.72 10.61
C GLN A 141 -12.77 6.78 11.52
N VAL A 142 -13.67 5.98 10.96
CA VAL A 142 -14.42 4.96 11.72
C VAL A 142 -13.49 3.85 12.22
N VAL A 143 -12.71 3.20 11.34
CA VAL A 143 -11.88 2.04 11.70
C VAL A 143 -10.84 2.37 12.77
N TYR A 144 -10.28 3.59 12.75
CA TYR A 144 -9.24 4.01 13.68
C TYR A 144 -9.75 4.84 14.86
N PHE A 145 -11.06 4.74 15.17
CA PHE A 145 -11.67 5.30 16.37
C PHE A 145 -11.61 6.84 16.47
N ASN A 146 -11.77 7.55 15.35
CA ASN A 146 -11.85 9.01 15.33
C ASN A 146 -13.29 9.54 15.25
N CYS A 147 -14.19 8.84 14.56
CA CYS A 147 -15.59 9.23 14.38
C CYS A 147 -16.49 8.01 14.54
N TYR A 148 -17.69 8.22 15.08
CA TYR A 148 -18.72 7.20 15.13
C TYR A 148 -19.46 7.11 13.79
N VAL A 149 -20.14 6.00 13.56
CA VAL A 149 -21.04 5.83 12.42
C VAL A 149 -22.39 5.31 12.87
N VAL A 150 -23.45 5.90 12.31
CA VAL A 150 -24.84 5.50 12.56
C VAL A 150 -25.15 4.19 11.81
N LEU A 151 -25.54 3.16 12.55
CA LEU A 151 -25.91 1.83 12.02
C LEU A 151 -27.41 1.70 11.78
N THR A 152 -28.22 2.45 12.53
CA THR A 152 -29.68 2.37 12.45
C THR A 152 -30.21 2.82 11.09
N LYS A 153 -31.01 1.96 10.48
CA LYS A 153 -31.82 2.29 9.29
C LYS A 153 -33.24 2.72 9.64
N ASN A 154 -33.66 2.52 10.90
CA ASN A 154 -35.01 2.75 11.36
C ASN A 154 -35.35 4.26 11.33
N LYS A 155 -36.52 4.58 10.76
CA LYS A 155 -37.02 5.96 10.66
C LYS A 155 -37.80 6.38 11.91
N GLU A 156 -38.06 5.46 12.84
CA GLU A 156 -38.83 5.71 14.05
C GLU A 156 -38.17 6.76 14.94
N TYR A 157 -36.85 6.68 15.18
CA TYR A 157 -36.10 7.71 15.92
C TYR A 157 -36.33 9.12 15.35
N ASN A 158 -36.10 9.30 14.04
CA ASN A 158 -36.31 10.61 13.39
C ASN A 158 -37.78 11.06 13.42
N SER A 159 -38.73 10.12 13.38
CA SER A 159 -40.15 10.43 13.52
C SER A 159 -40.50 10.89 14.92
N ILE A 160 -39.87 10.36 15.97
CA ILE A 160 -40.06 10.77 17.35
C ILE A 160 -39.41 12.14 17.60
N VAL A 161 -38.20 12.35 17.08
CA VAL A 161 -37.54 13.67 17.05
C VAL A 161 -38.48 14.69 16.39
N ASP A 162 -39.06 14.37 15.24
CA ASP A 162 -40.05 15.23 14.59
C ASP A 162 -41.29 15.48 15.47
N GLN A 163 -41.76 14.52 16.26
CA GLN A 163 -42.90 14.72 17.16
C GLN A 163 -42.56 15.63 18.34
N ILE A 164 -41.35 15.51 18.90
CA ILE A 164 -40.89 16.28 20.07
C ILE A 164 -40.69 17.75 19.69
N PHE A 165 -40.03 18.04 18.56
CA PHE A 165 -39.69 19.41 18.17
C PHE A 165 -40.80 20.17 17.42
N ASN A 166 -41.95 19.53 17.10
CA ASN A 166 -43.10 20.19 16.43
C ASN A 166 -44.17 20.78 17.37
N VAL A 167 -43.93 20.78 18.69
CA VAL A 167 -44.86 21.28 19.70
C VAL A 167 -44.24 22.44 20.47
N ALA A 168 -44.89 23.61 20.46
CA ALA A 168 -44.52 24.77 21.27
C ALA A 168 -45.48 24.90 22.45
N THR A 169 -44.99 25.06 23.67
CA THR A 169 -45.83 25.20 24.87
C THR A 169 -45.54 26.52 25.59
N TYR A 170 -46.58 27.19 26.05
CA TYR A 170 -46.47 28.37 26.93
C TYR A 170 -47.60 28.35 27.96
N SER A 171 -47.43 29.03 29.09
CA SER A 171 -48.45 29.10 30.16
C SER A 171 -49.00 30.50 30.31
N ILE A 172 -50.30 30.62 30.60
CA ILE A 172 -51.01 31.87 30.83
C ILE A 172 -51.51 31.93 32.28
N ASN A 173 -51.34 33.06 32.95
CA ASN A 173 -52.05 33.42 34.18
C ASN A 173 -52.47 34.90 34.19
N LEU A 174 -53.31 35.27 35.15
CA LEU A 174 -53.71 36.66 35.41
C LEU A 174 -52.84 37.27 36.52
N SER A 175 -52.59 38.57 36.44
CA SER A 175 -51.81 39.33 37.42
C SER A 175 -52.62 39.86 38.61
N GLU A 176 -53.95 39.88 38.52
CA GLU A 176 -54.85 40.29 39.61
C GLU A 176 -56.06 39.36 39.74
N ILE A 177 -56.63 39.29 40.95
CA ILE A 177 -57.89 38.56 41.22
C ILE A 177 -59.03 39.19 40.39
N PRO A 178 -59.67 38.43 39.48
CA PRO A 178 -60.84 38.90 38.76
C PRO A 178 -62.10 38.84 39.64
N SER A 179 -62.98 39.81 39.50
CA SER A 179 -64.29 39.89 40.19
C SER A 179 -65.40 39.10 39.49
N SER A 180 -65.13 38.59 38.28
CA SER A 180 -65.99 37.69 37.50
C SER A 180 -65.11 36.84 36.58
N ASP A 181 -65.56 35.64 36.19
CA ASP A 181 -64.75 34.73 35.37
C ASP A 181 -64.23 35.40 34.09
N VAL A 182 -62.95 35.17 33.80
CA VAL A 182 -62.24 35.63 32.60
C VAL A 182 -62.02 34.41 31.70
N VAL A 183 -62.69 34.40 30.55
CA VAL A 183 -62.52 33.36 29.54
C VAL A 183 -61.62 33.88 28.43
N ILE A 184 -60.51 33.17 28.16
CA ILE A 184 -59.58 33.48 27.08
C ILE A 184 -59.77 32.44 25.97
N SER A 185 -60.35 32.84 24.84
CA SER A 185 -60.46 31.98 23.66
C SER A 185 -59.29 32.22 22.72
N LEU A 186 -58.62 31.15 22.31
CA LEU A 186 -57.41 31.15 21.50
C LEU A 186 -57.76 30.75 20.07
N ASN A 187 -57.41 31.58 19.08
CA ASN A 187 -57.65 31.23 17.68
C ASN A 187 -56.58 31.77 16.73
N ILE A 188 -56.22 30.99 15.72
CA ILE A 188 -55.23 31.36 14.70
C ILE A 188 -55.97 32.00 13.52
N LYS A 189 -55.74 33.30 13.25
CA LYS A 189 -56.29 33.97 12.05
C LYS A 189 -55.20 34.24 11.01
N GLY A 190 -55.54 34.00 9.73
CA GLY A 190 -54.72 34.31 8.56
C GLY A 190 -55.00 33.36 7.39
N LYS A 191 -54.38 33.58 6.23
CA LYS A 191 -54.47 32.70 5.04
C LYS A 191 -54.01 31.24 5.29
N ASN A 192 -53.44 30.96 6.46
CA ASN A 192 -52.77 29.70 6.83
C ASN A 192 -53.36 29.05 8.10
N SER A 193 -54.63 29.30 8.46
CA SER A 193 -55.26 28.76 9.69
C SER A 193 -55.30 27.22 9.78
N ALA A 194 -55.02 26.50 8.70
CA ALA A 194 -54.88 25.04 8.68
C ALA A 194 -53.48 24.52 9.05
N ALA A 195 -52.48 25.40 9.22
CA ALA A 195 -51.06 25.03 9.37
C ALA A 195 -50.61 24.73 10.82
N ALA A 196 -51.45 25.04 11.81
CA ALA A 196 -51.20 24.73 13.22
C ALA A 196 -52.53 24.65 13.98
N LYS A 197 -52.54 23.96 15.13
CA LYS A 197 -53.67 23.86 16.06
C LYS A 197 -53.26 24.32 17.45
N VAL A 198 -54.20 24.89 18.21
CA VAL A 198 -53.99 25.32 19.59
C VAL A 198 -54.80 24.42 20.52
N ASN A 199 -54.22 23.98 21.64
CA ASN A 199 -54.89 23.15 22.64
C ASN A 199 -54.48 23.56 24.07
N PRO A 200 -55.41 23.89 24.97
CA PRO A 200 -56.86 24.01 24.76
C PRO A 200 -57.21 25.27 23.97
N GLU A 201 -58.33 25.24 23.22
CA GLU A 201 -58.82 26.40 22.46
C GLU A 201 -59.42 27.49 23.36
N LYS A 202 -59.66 27.17 24.64
CA LYS A 202 -60.22 28.09 25.65
C LYS A 202 -59.61 27.84 27.02
N LEU A 203 -59.24 28.91 27.71
CA LEU A 203 -58.85 28.91 29.12
C LEU A 203 -59.88 29.68 29.94
N THR A 204 -60.07 29.31 31.21
CA THR A 204 -61.00 30.00 32.12
C THR A 204 -60.33 30.25 33.46
N PHE A 205 -60.30 31.52 33.86
CA PHE A 205 -59.73 32.00 35.11
C PHE A 205 -60.84 32.61 35.98
N ASN A 206 -60.89 32.24 37.25
CA ASN A 206 -61.84 32.68 38.26
C ASN A 206 -61.08 33.17 39.51
N ALA A 207 -61.79 33.67 40.52
CA ALA A 207 -61.18 34.23 41.73
C ALA A 207 -60.28 33.25 42.52
N THR A 208 -60.36 31.94 42.25
CA THR A 208 -59.59 30.89 42.95
C THR A 208 -58.39 30.34 42.16
N ASN A 209 -58.37 30.49 40.83
CA ASN A 209 -57.30 29.93 39.97
C ASN A 209 -56.63 30.97 39.05
N TRP A 210 -56.95 32.27 39.22
CA TRP A 210 -56.42 33.37 38.42
C TRP A 210 -54.89 33.41 38.37
N ASN A 211 -54.22 33.06 39.47
CA ASN A 211 -52.76 33.06 39.60
C ASN A 211 -52.11 31.71 39.30
N VAL A 212 -52.91 30.67 38.99
CA VAL A 212 -52.40 29.33 38.65
C VAL A 212 -52.12 29.30 37.14
N PRO A 213 -50.86 29.10 36.71
CA PRO A 213 -50.52 29.02 35.28
C PRO A 213 -51.27 27.88 34.60
N GLN A 214 -51.96 28.19 33.49
CA GLN A 214 -52.62 27.20 32.64
C GLN A 214 -51.86 27.08 31.31
N GLU A 215 -51.48 25.86 30.93
CA GLU A 215 -50.69 25.59 29.72
C GLU A 215 -51.51 25.64 28.43
N VAL A 216 -50.89 26.18 27.38
CA VAL A 216 -51.37 26.20 26.00
C VAL A 216 -50.31 25.60 25.09
N LYS A 217 -50.71 24.63 24.27
CA LYS A 217 -49.86 23.94 23.29
C LYS A 217 -50.22 24.37 21.87
N ILE A 218 -49.23 24.80 21.09
CA ILE A 218 -49.35 25.03 19.65
C ILE A 218 -48.72 23.84 18.93
N ILE A 219 -49.50 23.15 18.13
CA ILE A 219 -49.11 21.96 17.38
C ILE A 219 -49.03 22.33 15.91
N GLY A 220 -47.83 22.35 15.32
CA GLY A 220 -47.64 22.58 13.89
C GLY A 220 -48.10 21.38 13.06
N THR A 221 -48.81 21.61 11.95
CA THR A 221 -49.09 20.54 10.97
C THR A 221 -48.02 20.60 9.87
N ASN A 222 -47.26 19.51 9.74
CA ASN A 222 -46.13 19.41 8.82
C ASN A 222 -46.58 19.57 7.35
N ASN A 223 -46.35 20.74 6.77
CA ASN A 223 -46.56 21.00 5.35
C ASN A 223 -45.31 21.70 4.77
N LYS A 224 -44.68 21.01 3.80
CA LYS A 224 -43.32 21.18 3.27
C LYS A 224 -42.95 22.51 2.59
N ASP A 225 -43.62 23.64 2.83
CA ASP A 225 -43.29 24.87 2.10
C ASP A 225 -43.30 26.16 2.94
N LYS A 226 -42.09 26.71 3.08
CA LYS A 226 -41.71 28.09 3.44
C LYS A 226 -42.08 28.58 4.85
N GLN A 227 -41.19 29.40 5.41
CA GLN A 227 -41.37 30.26 6.59
C GLN A 227 -42.79 30.85 6.64
N ARG A 228 -43.50 30.69 7.76
CA ARG A 228 -44.84 31.27 7.94
C ARG A 228 -44.98 31.85 9.34
N ASN A 229 -45.16 33.16 9.44
CA ASN A 229 -45.56 33.81 10.68
C ASN A 229 -47.01 33.40 11.00
N LEU A 230 -47.26 32.91 12.21
CA LEU A 230 -48.61 32.60 12.70
C LEU A 230 -49.01 33.67 13.72
N ILE A 231 -50.25 34.12 13.68
CA ILE A 231 -50.76 35.08 14.68
C ILE A 231 -51.82 34.35 15.49
N VAL A 232 -51.48 34.01 16.74
CA VAL A 232 -52.43 33.50 17.72
C VAL A 232 -53.13 34.70 18.34
N ASN A 233 -54.43 34.81 18.11
CA ASN A 233 -55.25 35.87 18.68
C ASN A 233 -55.92 35.37 19.96
N TYR A 234 -55.99 36.27 20.93
CA TYR A 234 -56.65 36.05 22.20
C TYR A 234 -57.92 36.87 22.22
N LEU A 235 -59.06 36.21 22.41
CA LEU A 235 -60.31 36.87 22.70
C LEU A 235 -60.58 36.71 24.19
N ILE A 236 -60.40 37.80 24.93
CA ILE A 236 -60.69 37.85 26.36
C ILE A 236 -62.14 38.29 26.52
N SER A 237 -62.94 37.49 27.21
CA SER A 237 -64.30 37.86 27.58
C SER A 237 -64.49 37.75 29.08
N SER A 238 -64.89 38.87 29.71
CA SER A 238 -65.25 38.92 31.13
C SER A 238 -66.33 39.98 31.39
N GLN A 239 -67.08 39.79 32.47
CA GLN A 239 -67.99 40.80 33.04
C GLN A 239 -67.26 41.72 34.03
N ASP A 240 -66.00 41.42 34.39
CA ASP A 240 -65.17 42.33 35.19
C ASP A 240 -64.78 43.54 34.33
N SER A 241 -65.14 44.74 34.81
CA SER A 241 -64.83 46.01 34.15
C SER A 241 -63.34 46.27 33.90
N ARG A 242 -62.43 45.59 34.62
CA ARG A 242 -60.97 45.63 34.45
C ARG A 242 -60.48 44.74 33.30
N TYR A 243 -61.24 43.72 32.93
CA TYR A 243 -60.93 42.78 31.85
C TYR A 243 -62.02 42.88 30.76
N LYS A 244 -62.15 44.05 30.13
CA LYS A 244 -63.19 44.30 29.12
C LYS A 244 -62.98 43.49 27.84
N ASN A 245 -64.11 43.15 27.19
CA ASN A 245 -64.24 42.50 25.89
C ASN A 245 -63.47 43.26 24.79
N GLU A 246 -62.16 43.05 24.73
CA GLU A 246 -61.27 43.69 23.79
C GLU A 246 -60.50 42.60 23.02
N TYR A 247 -60.37 42.80 21.72
CA TYR A 247 -59.50 41.95 20.91
C TYR A 247 -58.06 42.28 21.27
N VAL A 248 -57.44 41.42 22.09
CA VAL A 248 -56.01 41.51 22.34
C VAL A 248 -55.31 40.70 21.24
N SER A 249 -55.01 41.39 20.13
CA SER A 249 -54.04 40.88 19.16
C SER A 249 -52.65 41.02 19.78
N VAL A 250 -52.12 39.92 20.30
CA VAL A 250 -50.70 39.83 20.64
C VAL A 250 -49.92 39.70 19.32
N ASN A 251 -48.80 40.42 19.22
CA ASN A 251 -47.96 40.46 18.02
C ASN A 251 -47.50 39.05 17.58
N GLU A 252 -47.15 38.94 16.29
CA GLU A 252 -46.78 37.72 15.57
C GLU A 252 -46.05 36.66 16.41
N ILE A 253 -46.62 35.45 16.50
CA ILE A 253 -45.93 34.26 16.98
C ILE A 253 -45.27 33.61 15.76
N SER A 254 -44.02 33.97 15.46
CA SER A 254 -43.25 33.27 14.44
C SER A 254 -42.88 31.87 14.92
N VAL A 255 -43.65 30.86 14.50
CA VAL A 255 -43.23 29.46 14.58
C VAL A 255 -42.23 29.23 13.46
N SER A 256 -40.96 29.56 13.71
CA SER A 256 -39.85 29.15 12.86
C SER A 256 -39.36 27.80 13.35
N ALA A 257 -39.54 26.74 12.56
CA ALA A 257 -38.53 25.70 12.51
C ALA A 257 -37.26 26.42 12.03
N THR A 258 -36.32 26.63 12.94
CA THR A 258 -35.12 27.40 12.69
C THR A 258 -34.21 26.60 11.77
N ASP A 259 -34.17 27.00 10.50
CA ASP A 259 -32.89 27.12 9.81
C ASP A 259 -32.21 28.37 10.40
N GLU A 260 -30.95 28.23 10.82
CA GLU A 260 -30.19 29.34 11.37
C GLU A 260 -29.99 30.38 10.27
N ASP A 261 -30.49 31.60 10.48
CA ASP A 261 -29.84 32.82 10.00
C ASP A 261 -30.32 34.05 10.82
N VAL A 262 -29.47 34.45 11.79
CA VAL A 262 -29.27 35.81 12.36
C VAL A 262 -30.25 36.37 13.43
N LYS A 263 -29.71 36.88 14.57
CA LYS A 263 -30.34 37.88 15.48
C LYS A 263 -29.37 38.99 15.98
N ASN A 264 -29.90 40.24 16.17
CA ASN A 264 -29.26 41.51 16.66
C ASN A 264 -30.06 42.22 17.85
N VAL A 265 -29.44 42.64 18.99
CA VAL A 265 -30.04 43.15 20.30
C VAL A 265 -29.53 44.53 20.68
N VAL A 266 -30.34 45.49 21.23
CA VAL A 266 -29.89 46.83 21.75
C VAL A 266 -29.80 46.95 23.27
N ILE A 267 -28.73 47.59 23.75
CA ILE A 267 -28.49 48.09 25.12
C ILE A 267 -28.26 49.63 25.11
N THR A 268 -28.55 50.30 26.24
CA THR A 268 -28.38 51.76 26.48
C THR A 268 -27.28 52.01 27.52
N PRO A 269 -26.59 53.17 27.52
CA PRO A 269 -25.38 53.41 28.32
C PRO A 269 -25.63 53.35 29.83
N GLY A 270 -24.95 52.41 30.45
CA GLY A 270 -24.92 52.07 31.87
C GLY A 270 -24.07 50.82 32.02
N VAL A 271 -23.39 50.67 33.16
CA VAL A 271 -22.58 49.48 33.45
C VAL A 271 -23.48 48.26 33.29
N THR A 272 -23.10 47.38 32.36
CA THR A 272 -23.83 46.13 32.15
C THR A 272 -22.88 44.97 32.43
N PRO A 273 -23.28 44.03 33.30
CA PRO A 273 -22.54 42.79 33.49
C PRO A 273 -22.60 42.00 32.21
N ILE A 274 -21.43 41.74 31.62
CA ILE A 274 -21.30 41.01 30.36
C ILE A 274 -20.42 39.81 30.65
N GLU A 275 -20.94 38.62 30.36
CA GLU A 275 -20.19 37.38 30.53
C GLU A 275 -19.11 37.20 29.45
N PRO A 276 -18.04 36.43 29.72
CA PRO A 276 -17.01 36.10 28.74
C PRO A 276 -17.64 35.48 27.48
N GLY A 277 -17.30 36.01 26.30
CA GLY A 277 -17.97 35.67 25.05
C GLY A 277 -17.53 36.55 23.88
N THR A 278 -18.06 36.24 22.68
CA THR A 278 -17.82 37.05 21.47
C THR A 278 -19.06 37.88 21.15
N TYR A 279 -18.85 39.16 20.89
CA TYR A 279 -19.91 40.14 20.69
C TYR A 279 -19.72 40.88 19.36
N ASN A 280 -20.82 41.23 18.69
CA ASN A 280 -20.83 42.08 17.50
C ASN A 280 -21.44 43.44 17.85
N ILE A 281 -20.78 44.53 17.45
CA ILE A 281 -21.16 45.92 17.74
C ILE A 281 -21.37 46.67 16.43
N LYS A 282 -22.49 47.39 16.29
CA LYS A 282 -22.75 48.31 15.17
C LYS A 282 -23.48 49.57 15.65
N LEU A 283 -23.39 50.67 14.90
CA LEU A 283 -24.19 51.86 15.20
C LEU A 283 -25.62 51.69 14.66
N SER A 284 -26.60 52.25 15.35
CA SER A 284 -28.01 52.19 14.95
C SER A 284 -28.41 53.28 13.95
N THR A 285 -27.57 54.29 13.75
CA THR A 285 -27.84 55.48 12.94
C THR A 285 -26.55 55.99 12.28
N ALA A 286 -26.63 56.55 11.07
CA ALA A 286 -25.48 57.13 10.39
C ALA A 286 -24.92 58.33 11.18
N PRO A 287 -23.63 58.33 11.58
CA PRO A 287 -23.02 59.48 12.22
C PRO A 287 -22.59 60.52 11.18
N THR A 288 -22.54 61.80 11.54
CA THR A 288 -22.05 62.87 10.64
C THR A 288 -20.55 63.16 10.83
N ALA A 289 -19.90 62.53 11.81
CA ALA A 289 -18.46 62.55 12.06
C ALA A 289 -18.05 61.20 12.67
N ASP A 290 -16.76 60.87 12.66
CA ASP A 290 -16.30 59.57 13.17
C ASP A 290 -16.66 59.38 14.66
N VAL A 291 -17.11 58.17 15.01
CA VAL A 291 -17.52 57.77 16.35
C VAL A 291 -16.58 56.69 16.86
N GLN A 292 -15.91 56.94 17.98
CA GLN A 292 -15.04 55.98 18.63
C GLN A 292 -15.75 55.35 19.84
N VAL A 293 -15.79 54.02 19.90
CA VAL A 293 -16.33 53.23 21.02
C VAL A 293 -15.17 52.50 21.71
N THR A 294 -14.99 52.70 23.00
CA THR A 294 -13.94 52.03 23.80
C THR A 294 -14.58 51.15 24.87
N ALA A 295 -14.19 49.88 24.95
CA ALA A 295 -14.67 48.93 25.96
C ALA A 295 -13.58 48.65 27.01
N SER A 296 -13.90 48.67 28.30
CA SER A 296 -12.96 48.40 29.38
C SER A 296 -13.59 47.59 30.51
N PRO A 297 -12.88 46.61 31.10
CA PRO A 297 -13.35 45.92 32.30
C PRO A 297 -13.40 46.90 33.48
N ILE A 298 -14.38 46.72 34.38
CA ILE A 298 -14.52 47.54 35.60
C ILE A 298 -14.04 46.72 36.78
N ILE A 299 -13.16 47.30 37.60
CA ILE A 299 -12.64 46.69 38.82
C ILE A 299 -12.93 47.67 39.96
N ASP A 300 -13.65 47.25 40.99
CA ASP A 300 -14.05 48.06 42.15
C ASP A 300 -14.76 49.40 41.81
N GLY A 301 -15.59 49.40 40.76
CA GLY A 301 -16.43 50.54 40.39
C GLY A 301 -15.78 51.59 39.50
N GLU A 302 -14.51 51.44 39.13
CA GLU A 302 -13.84 52.29 38.12
C GLU A 302 -13.33 51.48 36.90
N PRO A 303 -13.34 52.05 35.67
CA PRO A 303 -12.84 51.37 34.48
C PRO A 303 -11.33 51.16 34.54
N TYR A 304 -10.90 49.90 34.45
CA TYR A 304 -9.50 49.49 34.43
C TYR A 304 -8.93 49.52 33.01
N TYR A 305 -7.86 50.29 32.81
CA TYR A 305 -7.13 50.35 31.54
C TYR A 305 -5.77 49.67 31.73
N PRO A 306 -5.49 48.53 31.07
CA PRO A 306 -4.21 47.86 31.23
C PRO A 306 -3.08 48.77 30.73
N ALA A 307 -2.07 48.96 31.57
CA ALA A 307 -0.91 49.77 31.25
C ALA A 307 -0.09 49.11 30.12
N GLY A 308 -0.29 49.58 28.89
CA GLY A 308 0.70 49.37 27.82
C GLY A 308 0.20 48.88 26.46
N LYS A 309 -0.71 49.61 25.81
CA LYS A 309 -0.50 50.08 24.43
C LYS A 309 -1.05 51.49 24.29
N LYS A 310 -0.26 52.48 24.75
CA LYS A 310 -0.43 53.86 24.31
C LYS A 310 -0.16 53.88 22.80
N ASN A 311 -1.20 53.90 21.98
CA ASN A 311 -1.07 54.39 20.61
C ASN A 311 -0.71 55.88 20.71
N LEU A 312 0.58 56.20 20.61
CA LEU A 312 1.00 57.58 20.37
C LEU A 312 0.80 57.88 18.89
N ASN A 313 -0.04 58.87 18.60
CA ASN A 313 -0.06 59.56 17.32
C ASN A 313 1.28 60.28 17.11
N LEU A 314 2.30 59.55 16.65
CA LEU A 314 3.52 60.13 16.08
C LEU A 314 3.26 60.37 14.59
N THR A 315 2.54 61.46 14.28
CA THR A 315 2.48 61.98 12.91
C THR A 315 3.80 62.73 12.61
N ASN A 316 4.27 62.66 11.36
CA ASN A 316 5.56 63.22 10.90
C ASN A 316 5.76 64.71 11.26
N GLU A 317 4.68 65.46 11.48
CA GLU A 317 4.71 66.89 11.81
C GLU A 317 5.22 67.18 13.24
N ASN A 318 5.10 66.22 14.19
CA ASN A 318 5.46 66.44 15.60
C ASN A 318 6.88 65.95 16.01
N LEU A 319 7.54 65.14 15.19
CA LEU A 319 8.92 64.64 15.44
C LEU A 319 9.99 65.59 14.88
N SER A 320 9.69 66.28 13.78
CA SER A 320 10.61 67.20 13.10
C SER A 320 10.91 68.46 13.92
N THR A 321 10.01 68.87 14.83
CA THR A 321 10.13 70.04 15.69
C THR A 321 10.91 69.78 17.00
N LYS A 322 11.08 68.53 17.42
CA LYS A 322 11.77 68.16 18.67
C LYS A 322 13.30 68.25 18.57
N THR A 323 13.99 68.53 19.67
CA THR A 323 15.46 68.61 19.72
C THR A 323 16.09 67.21 19.66
N ASN A 324 17.36 67.12 19.24
CA ASN A 324 18.08 65.84 19.13
C ASN A 324 18.20 65.12 20.49
N LYS A 325 18.28 65.87 21.60
CA LYS A 325 18.31 65.29 22.96
C LYS A 325 16.98 64.62 23.32
N GLU A 326 15.86 65.30 23.07
CA GLU A 326 14.52 64.74 23.34
C GLU A 326 14.27 63.47 22.52
N LEU A 327 14.72 63.44 21.26
CA LEU A 327 14.61 62.26 20.40
C LEU A 327 15.45 61.07 20.91
N LYS A 328 16.62 61.33 21.50
CA LYS A 328 17.44 60.27 22.12
C LYS A 328 16.78 59.70 23.39
N ASP A 329 16.16 60.56 24.19
CA ASP A 329 15.46 60.15 25.42
C ASP A 329 14.20 59.35 25.07
N LEU A 330 13.45 59.79 24.04
CA LEU A 330 12.36 59.03 23.43
C LEU A 330 12.84 57.64 22.96
N CYS A 331 13.92 57.56 22.18
CA CYS A 331 14.48 56.26 21.76
C CYS A 331 14.77 55.33 22.95
N LYS A 332 15.39 55.83 24.02
CA LYS A 332 15.65 55.04 25.23
C LYS A 332 14.38 54.56 25.91
N GLN A 333 13.35 55.40 26.00
CA GLN A 333 12.07 55.07 26.61
C GLN A 333 11.37 53.90 25.90
N TYR A 334 11.54 53.79 24.58
CA TYR A 334 11.03 52.68 23.76
C TYR A 334 12.03 51.51 23.59
N GLY A 335 13.13 51.49 24.34
CA GLY A 335 14.13 50.42 24.27
C GLY A 335 15.01 50.41 23.01
N LEU A 336 15.07 51.52 22.26
CA LEU A 336 15.84 51.70 21.03
C LEU A 336 17.20 52.37 21.29
N LYS A 337 18.18 52.20 20.37
CA LYS A 337 19.50 52.83 20.46
C LYS A 337 19.44 54.36 20.29
N GLY A 338 19.73 55.11 21.36
CA GLY A 338 19.77 56.59 21.39
C GLY A 338 21.02 57.26 20.81
N SER A 339 21.71 56.66 19.83
CA SER A 339 22.89 57.25 19.16
C SER A 339 22.62 57.43 17.65
N GLY A 340 22.76 58.64 17.12
CA GLY A 340 22.53 58.94 15.69
C GLY A 340 22.26 60.43 15.42
N THR A 341 22.13 60.78 14.14
CA THR A 341 21.69 62.11 13.71
C THR A 341 20.18 62.29 13.92
N LYS A 342 19.67 63.53 13.94
CA LYS A 342 18.26 63.82 14.20
C LYS A 342 17.32 63.08 13.23
N ALA A 343 17.68 63.02 11.94
CA ALA A 343 16.93 62.29 10.93
C ALA A 343 16.89 60.77 11.19
N GLU A 344 18.03 60.18 11.57
CA GLU A 344 18.10 58.75 11.90
C GLU A 344 17.28 58.38 13.14
N LEU A 345 17.23 59.26 14.15
CA LEU A 345 16.44 59.05 15.36
C LEU A 345 14.94 59.16 15.07
N CYS A 346 14.51 60.16 14.29
CA CYS A 346 13.12 60.25 13.83
C CYS A 346 12.73 59.02 13.03
N GLN A 347 13.57 58.59 12.08
CA GLN A 347 13.29 57.42 11.25
C GLN A 347 13.22 56.13 12.07
N ARG A 348 14.05 55.95 13.11
CA ARG A 348 13.96 54.79 14.00
C ARG A 348 12.70 54.81 14.87
N LEU A 349 12.30 55.98 15.34
CA LEU A 349 11.05 56.14 16.10
C LEU A 349 9.82 55.89 15.21
N GLU A 350 9.86 56.33 13.94
CA GLU A 350 8.84 56.05 12.94
C GLU A 350 8.80 54.56 12.54
N GLN A 351 9.96 53.91 12.40
CA GLN A 351 10.02 52.47 12.13
C GLN A 351 9.58 51.63 13.33
N ALA A 352 9.82 52.12 14.55
CA ALA A 352 9.36 51.46 15.77
C ALA A 352 7.86 51.67 16.04
N SER A 353 7.26 52.78 15.58
CA SER A 353 5.79 52.93 15.60
C SER A 353 5.11 52.05 14.54
N ALA A 354 5.84 51.62 13.51
CA ALA A 354 5.35 50.72 12.45
C ALA A 354 5.54 49.21 12.75
N ALA A 355 6.20 48.84 13.85
CA ALA A 355 6.45 47.44 14.22
C ALA A 355 5.92 47.15 15.63
N ASP A 356 5.09 46.11 15.80
CA ASP A 356 4.57 45.66 17.10
C ASP A 356 5.65 44.86 17.88
N PRO A 357 6.20 45.34 19.02
CA PRO A 357 7.19 44.62 19.82
C PRO A 357 6.60 44.07 21.13
N ILE A 358 6.94 42.82 21.46
CA ILE A 358 6.68 42.12 22.74
C ILE A 358 7.77 42.49 23.76
N VAL A 359 7.48 42.98 24.97
CA VAL A 359 8.41 42.85 26.14
C VAL A 359 7.72 42.84 27.52
N LYS A 360 8.27 41.96 28.39
CA LYS A 360 8.03 41.59 29.79
C LYS A 360 8.34 42.66 30.86
N GLY A 361 7.69 42.57 32.04
CA GLY A 361 8.20 43.08 33.33
C GLY A 361 7.14 43.16 34.45
N GLN A 362 7.39 42.55 35.62
CA GLN A 362 6.45 42.20 36.70
C GLN A 362 6.20 43.29 37.78
N SER A 363 4.97 43.34 38.31
CA SER A 363 4.59 43.19 39.74
C SER A 363 3.08 43.51 39.86
N SER A 364 2.23 42.65 40.43
CA SER A 364 1.83 42.64 41.85
C SER A 364 0.41 42.04 41.91
N LEU A 365 0.06 41.41 43.04
CA LEU A 365 -1.30 41.15 43.56
C LEU A 365 -2.38 40.60 42.59
N GLU A 366 -2.64 39.30 42.78
CA GLU A 366 -3.88 38.53 42.62
C GLU A 366 -5.09 39.13 41.84
N ASN A 367 -5.50 38.38 40.80
CA ASN A 367 -6.80 38.31 40.11
C ASN A 367 -7.24 39.42 39.12
N PRO A 368 -8.02 39.09 38.06
CA PRO A 368 -7.95 37.94 37.16
C PRO A 368 -7.78 38.40 35.69
N ASP A 369 -6.78 37.90 34.98
CA ASP A 369 -6.92 37.13 33.73
C ASP A 369 -8.07 37.43 32.73
N LEU A 370 -8.42 38.70 32.50
CA LEU A 370 -9.38 39.11 31.47
C LEU A 370 -8.74 39.87 30.31
N VAL A 371 -9.05 39.45 29.07
CA VAL A 371 -8.59 40.10 27.83
C VAL A 371 -9.77 40.48 26.95
N VAL A 372 -9.87 41.78 26.62
CA VAL A 372 -10.83 42.36 25.65
C VAL A 372 -10.09 42.74 24.37
N SER A 373 -10.53 42.26 23.20
CA SER A 373 -9.87 42.55 21.92
C SER A 373 -10.84 42.58 20.72
N PRO A 374 -10.78 43.60 19.85
CA PRO A 374 -10.09 44.88 20.03
C PRO A 374 -10.77 45.75 21.11
N GLN A 375 -10.00 46.59 21.79
CA GLN A 375 -10.50 47.41 22.90
C GLN A 375 -11.17 48.71 22.43
N ILE A 376 -10.86 49.16 21.21
CA ILE A 376 -11.38 50.38 20.59
C ILE A 376 -11.93 50.01 19.21
N LEU A 377 -13.14 50.49 18.90
CA LEU A 377 -13.80 50.41 17.60
C LEU A 377 -14.03 51.83 17.06
N ILE A 378 -13.86 52.02 15.75
CA ILE A 378 -14.09 53.31 15.07
C ILE A 378 -15.11 53.09 13.96
N PHE A 379 -16.17 53.91 13.98
CA PHE A 379 -17.24 53.92 12.99
C PHE A 379 -17.28 55.28 12.29
N THR A 380 -17.09 55.29 10.98
CA THR A 380 -17.15 56.46 10.12
C THR A 380 -18.54 56.57 9.47
N PRO A 381 -18.91 57.73 8.87
CA PRO A 381 -20.18 57.88 8.16
C PRO A 381 -20.46 56.88 7.03
N ASP A 382 -19.42 56.19 6.54
CA ASP A 382 -19.50 55.26 5.42
C ASP A 382 -19.55 53.77 5.84
N ASN A 383 -19.20 53.43 7.09
CA ASN A 383 -19.12 52.04 7.57
C ASN A 383 -19.89 51.78 8.88
N TRP A 384 -20.75 52.73 9.29
CA TRP A 384 -21.45 52.70 10.58
C TRP A 384 -22.44 51.53 10.75
N ASP A 385 -22.96 50.98 9.66
CA ASP A 385 -23.96 49.90 9.66
C ASP A 385 -23.35 48.48 9.57
N GLU A 386 -22.04 48.38 9.33
CA GLU A 386 -21.27 47.14 9.36
C GLU A 386 -20.96 46.71 10.80
N SER A 387 -21.12 45.42 11.11
CA SER A 387 -20.92 44.89 12.47
C SER A 387 -19.45 44.58 12.74
N GLN A 388 -18.88 45.20 13.78
CA GLN A 388 -17.50 44.99 14.21
C GLN A 388 -17.44 44.12 15.48
N LYS A 389 -16.53 43.14 15.53
CA LYS A 389 -16.44 42.12 16.61
C LYS A 389 -15.59 42.59 17.78
N ILE A 390 -16.01 42.26 19.01
CA ILE A 390 -15.20 42.29 20.25
C ILE A 390 -15.23 40.92 20.92
N ILE A 391 -14.08 40.45 21.39
CA ILE A 391 -13.91 39.17 22.09
C ILE A 391 -13.46 39.46 23.52
N ILE A 392 -14.13 38.83 24.49
CA ILE A 392 -13.79 38.90 25.92
C ILE A 392 -13.47 37.47 26.40
N ARG A 393 -12.27 37.23 26.93
CA ARG A 393 -11.84 35.92 27.46
C ARG A 393 -11.36 36.04 28.89
N ASN A 394 -11.66 35.02 29.69
CA ASN A 394 -11.03 34.73 30.98
C ASN A 394 -9.90 33.71 30.76
N ILE A 395 -8.72 33.87 31.37
CA ILE A 395 -7.50 33.12 31.03
C ILE A 395 -7.28 31.87 31.89
N ASP A 396 -7.91 31.72 33.07
CA ASP A 396 -7.75 30.50 33.87
C ASP A 396 -9.06 29.74 34.17
N LYS A 397 -8.97 28.41 34.01
CA LYS A 397 -10.04 27.41 34.10
C LYS A 397 -10.03 26.81 35.51
N ASP A 398 -11.06 27.11 36.31
CA ASP A 398 -11.78 26.18 37.19
C ASP A 398 -12.74 26.99 38.09
N ASP A 399 -14.00 26.53 38.18
CA ASP A 399 -15.07 26.95 39.09
C ASP A 399 -15.10 28.41 39.57
N PHE A 400 -15.81 29.31 38.87
CA PHE A 400 -16.51 30.46 39.49
C PHE A 400 -17.47 31.13 38.47
N GLN A 401 -18.78 31.06 38.71
CA GLN A 401 -19.82 31.85 38.03
C GLN A 401 -19.89 33.28 38.61
N ALA A 402 -18.85 34.10 38.41
CA ALA A 402 -18.89 35.52 38.76
C ALA A 402 -19.24 36.38 37.54
N ARG A 403 -20.31 37.19 37.64
CA ARG A 403 -20.64 38.25 36.67
C ARG A 403 -19.50 39.28 36.65
N ILE A 404 -19.03 39.66 35.47
CA ILE A 404 -17.97 40.65 35.27
C ILE A 404 -18.60 41.89 34.62
N ASP A 405 -18.33 43.05 35.19
CA ASP A 405 -18.83 44.32 34.70
C ASP A 405 -17.87 44.92 33.66
N ILE A 406 -18.40 45.28 32.49
CA ILE A 406 -17.63 45.91 31.41
C ILE A 406 -18.28 47.26 31.10
N GLY A 407 -17.48 48.32 31.19
CA GLY A 407 -17.87 49.67 30.81
C GLY A 407 -17.58 49.93 29.33
N TYR A 408 -18.36 50.83 28.73
CA TYR A 408 -18.06 51.38 27.42
C TYR A 408 -18.20 52.89 27.41
N SER A 409 -17.34 53.57 26.66
CA SER A 409 -17.37 55.01 26.46
C SER A 409 -17.39 55.35 24.97
N LEU A 410 -18.20 56.35 24.60
CA LEU A 410 -18.26 56.91 23.25
C LEU A 410 -17.62 58.30 23.22
N SER A 411 -16.86 58.59 22.17
CA SER A 411 -16.39 59.96 21.86
C SER A 411 -16.55 60.23 20.37
N SER A 412 -17.16 61.37 20.02
CA SER A 412 -17.32 61.82 18.63
C SER A 412 -17.41 63.34 18.57
N ASP A 413 -17.17 63.96 17.41
CA ASP A 413 -17.49 65.37 17.20
C ASP A 413 -18.97 65.58 16.76
N ASP A 414 -19.73 64.50 16.49
CA ASP A 414 -21.18 64.56 16.24
C ASP A 414 -21.95 64.74 17.56
N PRO A 415 -22.68 65.86 17.76
CA PRO A 415 -23.39 66.17 19.00
C PRO A 415 -24.40 65.10 19.43
N ARG A 416 -24.90 64.28 18.49
CA ARG A 416 -25.86 63.20 18.78
C ARG A 416 -25.24 62.02 19.52
N TYR A 417 -23.91 61.86 19.46
CA TYR A 417 -23.18 60.74 20.06
C TYR A 417 -22.46 61.10 21.36
N ASN A 418 -22.40 62.38 21.72
CA ASN A 418 -21.66 62.86 22.90
C ASN A 418 -22.40 62.80 24.24
N SER A 419 -23.53 62.10 24.33
CA SER A 419 -24.14 61.83 25.65
C SER A 419 -25.23 60.76 25.69
N LYS A 420 -25.78 60.26 24.56
CA LYS A 420 -26.90 59.28 24.57
C LYS A 420 -26.98 58.35 23.35
N ALA A 421 -25.88 57.77 22.88
CA ALA A 421 -25.92 56.76 21.81
C ALA A 421 -26.15 55.33 22.37
N ARG A 422 -27.06 54.57 21.75
CA ARG A 422 -27.44 53.19 22.12
C ARG A 422 -26.60 52.20 21.29
N VAL A 423 -25.94 51.24 21.94
CA VAL A 423 -25.10 50.22 21.28
C VAL A 423 -25.70 48.82 21.48
N LYS A 424 -25.63 47.98 20.44
CA LYS A 424 -26.40 46.75 20.27
C LYS A 424 -25.53 45.49 20.59
N LEU A 425 -25.80 44.68 21.64
CA LEU A 425 -25.04 43.47 22.10
C LEU A 425 -25.95 42.26 22.51
N HIS A 426 -25.77 41.06 21.95
CA HIS A 426 -26.58 39.84 22.23
C HIS A 426 -25.93 38.79 23.14
N LYS A 427 -26.74 38.09 23.95
CA LYS A 427 -26.43 36.82 24.63
C LYS A 427 -27.68 35.92 24.73
N ASP A 428 -27.54 34.61 24.52
CA ASP A 428 -28.65 33.63 24.40
C ASP A 428 -29.05 32.96 25.74
N ASN A 429 -30.36 32.65 25.84
CA ASN A 429 -31.09 31.73 26.74
C ASN A 429 -31.82 32.31 27.97
N ASP A 430 -33.16 32.16 27.99
CA ASP A 430 -33.99 31.76 29.13
C ASP A 430 -35.47 31.51 28.71
N ILE A 431 -36.18 30.63 29.43
CA ILE A 431 -37.59 30.22 29.22
C ILE A 431 -38.52 31.21 29.95
N GLU A 432 -39.49 31.82 29.26
CA GLU A 432 -40.42 32.82 29.84
C GLU A 432 -41.82 32.27 30.21
N MET A 433 -42.37 32.74 31.34
CA MET A 433 -43.79 32.60 31.72
C MET A 433 -44.61 33.82 31.24
N ILE A 434 -45.81 33.62 30.68
CA ILE A 434 -46.68 34.72 30.21
C ILE A 434 -47.62 35.18 31.34
N THR A 435 -47.45 36.42 31.79
CA THR A 435 -48.37 37.11 32.74
C THR A 435 -49.15 38.19 32.00
N ILE A 436 -50.48 38.11 31.94
CA ILE A 436 -51.30 39.11 31.23
C ILE A 436 -51.57 40.31 32.15
N SER A 437 -51.02 41.48 31.79
CA SER A 437 -51.29 42.79 32.40
C SER A 437 -51.75 43.79 31.32
N PRO A 438 -52.57 44.80 31.64
CA PRO A 438 -53.22 45.67 30.63
C PRO A 438 -52.28 46.59 29.83
N GLU A 439 -50.99 46.67 30.17
CA GLU A 439 -50.03 47.53 29.47
C GLU A 439 -48.67 46.83 29.35
N ASN A 440 -48.43 46.14 28.21
CA ASN A 440 -47.15 45.91 27.52
C ASN A 440 -47.14 44.56 26.76
N ASN A 441 -47.14 44.65 25.42
CA ASN A 441 -47.06 43.52 24.50
C ASN A 441 -45.63 43.36 23.96
N THR A 442 -44.86 42.38 24.45
CA THR A 442 -43.81 41.69 23.67
C THR A 442 -43.39 40.41 24.41
N THR A 443 -43.32 39.29 23.70
CA THR A 443 -42.83 38.00 24.20
C THR A 443 -42.29 37.23 23.00
N SER A 444 -41.10 36.62 23.10
CA SER A 444 -40.51 35.83 22.01
C SER A 444 -40.23 34.41 22.48
N VAL A 445 -40.83 33.42 21.81
CA VAL A 445 -40.60 31.99 22.06
C VAL A 445 -39.47 31.52 21.15
N THR A 446 -38.45 30.89 21.71
CA THR A 446 -37.35 30.27 20.95
C THR A 446 -37.62 28.78 20.82
N LEU A 447 -37.74 28.27 19.59
CA LEU A 447 -37.89 26.85 19.30
C LEU A 447 -36.51 26.23 19.06
N MET A 448 -36.25 25.08 19.69
CA MET A 448 -35.05 24.29 19.43
C MET A 448 -35.09 23.69 18.03
N ASN A 449 -33.94 23.64 17.34
CA ASN A 449 -33.83 23.14 15.97
C ASN A 449 -33.84 21.60 15.95
N ALA A 450 -34.88 21.02 15.33
CA ALA A 450 -35.07 19.58 15.18
C ALA A 450 -34.02 18.92 14.27
N GLU A 451 -33.44 19.65 13.31
CA GLU A 451 -32.55 19.06 12.31
C GLU A 451 -31.22 18.57 12.89
N LYS A 452 -30.76 19.21 13.96
CA LYS A 452 -29.52 18.85 14.67
C LYS A 452 -29.56 17.43 15.23
N TYR A 453 -30.72 16.97 15.68
CA TYR A 453 -30.88 15.67 16.33
C TYR A 453 -31.31 14.56 15.36
N LYS A 454 -31.49 14.86 14.07
CA LYS A 454 -31.84 13.85 13.06
C LYS A 454 -30.61 13.06 12.62
N LEU A 455 -30.75 11.75 12.59
CA LEU A 455 -29.69 10.82 12.24
C LEU A 455 -29.99 10.12 10.91
N THR A 456 -28.99 10.05 10.04
CA THR A 456 -29.07 9.33 8.76
C THR A 456 -28.16 8.11 8.75
N TYR A 457 -28.59 7.03 8.09
CA TYR A 457 -27.81 5.80 7.99
C TYR A 457 -26.44 6.07 7.34
N LYS A 458 -25.35 5.60 7.98
CA LYS A 458 -23.93 5.86 7.62
C LYS A 458 -23.46 7.30 7.81
N GLN A 459 -24.21 8.14 8.50
CA GLN A 459 -23.73 9.44 8.94
C GLN A 459 -22.55 9.27 9.90
N LEU A 460 -21.53 10.10 9.73
CA LEU A 460 -20.43 10.21 10.68
C LEU A 460 -20.78 11.22 11.75
N LEU A 461 -20.46 10.89 13.00
CA LEU A 461 -20.61 11.78 14.14
C LEU A 461 -19.25 11.97 14.81
N THR A 462 -18.93 13.21 15.14
CA THR A 462 -17.81 13.54 16.03
C THR A 462 -18.15 13.14 17.48
N GLU A 463 -17.15 13.16 18.35
CA GLU A 463 -17.37 12.81 19.77
C GLU A 463 -18.30 13.81 20.45
N ASP A 464 -18.13 15.11 20.20
CA ASP A 464 -18.98 16.16 20.77
C ASP A 464 -20.43 16.06 20.26
N GLU A 465 -20.62 15.86 18.95
CA GLU A 465 -21.96 15.68 18.37
C GLU A 465 -22.66 14.43 18.90
N TRP A 466 -21.92 13.33 19.08
CA TRP A 466 -22.51 12.12 19.66
C TRP A 466 -22.89 12.32 21.13
N LEU A 467 -22.03 12.97 21.93
CA LEU A 467 -22.33 13.28 23.33
C LEU A 467 -23.59 14.14 23.46
N GLU A 468 -23.75 15.18 22.64
CA GLU A 468 -24.95 16.02 22.64
C GLU A 468 -26.22 15.24 22.27
N ILE A 469 -26.12 14.31 21.31
CA ILE A 469 -27.24 13.47 20.89
C ILE A 469 -27.56 12.40 21.94
N GLU A 470 -26.54 11.81 22.54
CA GLU A 470 -26.65 10.83 23.62
C GLU A 470 -27.29 11.46 24.86
N ASP A 471 -26.87 12.66 25.26
CA ASP A 471 -27.51 13.43 26.34
C ASP A 471 -28.98 13.70 26.02
N PHE A 472 -29.29 14.11 24.78
CA PHE A 472 -30.67 14.31 24.34
C PHE A 472 -31.49 13.02 24.44
N ILE A 473 -30.96 11.87 24.02
CA ILE A 473 -31.63 10.58 24.12
C ILE A 473 -31.94 10.24 25.58
N TYR A 474 -30.96 10.43 26.49
CA TYR A 474 -31.18 10.22 27.92
C TYR A 474 -32.24 11.15 28.52
N THR A 475 -32.39 12.38 28.04
CA THR A 475 -33.43 13.29 28.55
C THR A 475 -34.86 12.91 28.15
N VAL A 476 -35.02 12.19 27.05
CA VAL A 476 -36.34 11.90 26.46
C VAL A 476 -36.89 10.53 26.87
N ASP A 477 -36.09 9.71 27.58
CA ASP A 477 -36.44 8.34 28.01
C ASP A 477 -37.00 7.50 26.84
N PHE A 478 -36.19 7.32 25.78
CA PHE A 478 -36.53 6.42 24.67
C PHE A 478 -36.61 4.96 25.14
N ASP A 479 -37.54 4.18 24.59
CA ASP A 479 -37.53 2.72 24.75
C ASP A 479 -36.29 2.13 24.06
N MET A 480 -35.69 1.05 24.60
CA MET A 480 -34.46 0.45 24.03
C MET A 480 -34.57 0.02 22.55
N GLU A 481 -35.78 -0.25 22.05
CA GLU A 481 -36.01 -0.60 20.63
C GLU A 481 -36.03 0.63 19.70
N GLN A 482 -36.16 1.84 20.27
CA GLN A 482 -36.29 3.11 19.57
C GLN A 482 -34.99 3.93 19.58
N GLU A 483 -33.99 3.51 20.36
CA GLU A 483 -32.68 4.13 20.42
C GLU A 483 -31.88 3.91 19.12
N PRO A 484 -31.16 4.94 18.63
CA PRO A 484 -30.31 4.80 17.46
C PRO A 484 -29.03 4.03 17.82
N GLU A 485 -28.84 2.86 17.21
CA GLU A 485 -27.56 2.15 17.21
C GLU A 485 -26.46 2.97 16.51
N VAL A 486 -25.47 3.39 17.29
CA VAL A 486 -24.25 4.07 16.84
C VAL A 486 -23.05 3.28 17.35
N SER A 487 -22.05 3.11 16.48
CA SER A 487 -20.86 2.32 16.82
C SER A 487 -19.61 2.88 16.16
N ILE A 488 -18.45 2.38 16.57
CA ILE A 488 -17.14 2.83 16.11
C ILE A 488 -16.18 1.66 15.88
N GLY A 489 -15.14 1.87 15.07
CA GLY A 489 -14.11 0.88 14.81
C GLY A 489 -14.49 -0.15 13.74
N ALA A 490 -13.70 -1.22 13.66
CA ALA A 490 -13.94 -2.32 12.72
C ALA A 490 -15.19 -3.15 13.06
N GLU A 491 -15.71 -3.03 14.28
CA GLU A 491 -16.96 -3.68 14.72
C GLU A 491 -18.18 -3.05 14.03
N ALA A 492 -18.26 -1.72 14.04
CA ALA A 492 -19.26 -0.97 13.26
C ALA A 492 -19.19 -1.30 11.77
N LEU A 493 -17.97 -1.39 11.21
CA LEU A 493 -17.75 -1.78 9.82
C LEU A 493 -18.30 -3.18 9.52
N LYS A 494 -18.09 -4.13 10.43
CA LYS A 494 -18.56 -5.51 10.29
C LYS A 494 -20.09 -5.57 10.27
N GLN A 495 -20.76 -4.82 11.15
CA GLN A 495 -22.22 -4.69 11.16
C GLN A 495 -22.73 -4.08 9.84
N LEU A 496 -22.16 -2.94 9.42
CA LEU A 496 -22.52 -2.30 8.14
C LEU A 496 -22.36 -3.24 6.94
N LEU A 497 -21.33 -4.09 6.93
CA LEU A 497 -21.08 -5.07 5.85
C LEU A 497 -22.03 -6.27 5.91
N LYS A 498 -22.47 -6.66 7.11
CA LYS A 498 -23.44 -7.75 7.32
C LYS A 498 -24.85 -7.35 6.88
N ASP A 499 -25.20 -6.08 7.06
CA ASP A 499 -26.53 -5.55 6.74
C ASP A 499 -26.74 -5.20 5.25
N LEU A 500 -25.76 -5.52 4.39
CA LEU A 500 -25.85 -5.32 2.95
C LEU A 500 -26.49 -6.52 2.26
N ASP A 501 -27.64 -6.29 1.62
CA ASP A 501 -28.16 -7.22 0.64
C ASP A 501 -27.54 -6.94 -0.74
N LEU A 502 -26.55 -7.77 -1.09
CA LEU A 502 -25.80 -7.65 -2.34
C LEU A 502 -26.68 -7.81 -3.59
N GLN A 503 -27.76 -8.59 -3.52
CA GLN A 503 -28.61 -8.84 -4.69
C GLN A 503 -29.48 -7.63 -5.01
N THR A 504 -30.14 -7.07 -3.99
CA THR A 504 -30.95 -5.87 -4.13
C THR A 504 -30.11 -4.67 -4.58
N ILE A 505 -28.96 -4.47 -3.93
CA ILE A 505 -28.02 -3.38 -4.27
C ILE A 505 -27.48 -3.51 -5.71
N ALA A 506 -27.23 -4.74 -6.19
CA ALA A 506 -26.80 -4.97 -7.57
C ALA A 506 -27.91 -4.65 -8.59
N ALA A 507 -29.17 -4.97 -8.29
CA ALA A 507 -30.31 -4.65 -9.14
C ALA A 507 -30.52 -3.13 -9.26
N GLU A 508 -30.54 -2.42 -8.13
CA GLU A 508 -30.67 -0.96 -8.07
C GLU A 508 -29.56 -0.26 -8.88
N MET A 509 -28.31 -0.73 -8.74
CA MET A 509 -27.18 -0.16 -9.49
C MET A 509 -27.28 -0.40 -11.00
N ARG A 510 -27.77 -1.57 -11.44
CA ARG A 510 -27.95 -1.83 -12.87
C ARG A 510 -28.95 -0.85 -13.49
N GLU A 511 -30.02 -0.52 -12.78
CA GLU A 511 -30.97 0.51 -13.22
C GLU A 511 -30.36 1.92 -13.21
N GLU A 512 -29.62 2.28 -12.15
CA GLU A 512 -29.00 3.61 -12.02
C GLU A 512 -27.90 3.85 -13.06
N ILE A 513 -27.18 2.81 -13.49
CA ILE A 513 -26.17 2.87 -14.56
C ILE A 513 -26.78 3.27 -15.91
N VAL A 514 -28.02 2.83 -16.18
CA VAL A 514 -28.73 3.20 -17.42
C VAL A 514 -29.13 4.69 -17.38
N LYS A 515 -29.56 5.19 -16.22
CA LYS A 515 -29.99 6.58 -16.03
C LYS A 515 -28.82 7.58 -15.95
N SER A 516 -27.67 7.15 -15.44
CA SER A 516 -26.52 8.04 -15.18
C SER A 516 -25.53 8.15 -16.36
N LYS A 517 -24.89 9.32 -16.49
CA LYS A 517 -23.83 9.60 -17.49
C LYS A 517 -22.56 10.12 -16.82
N GLY A 518 -21.42 10.04 -17.52
CA GLY A 518 -20.14 10.61 -17.07
C GLY A 518 -19.50 9.89 -15.88
N GLN A 519 -18.96 10.66 -14.92
CA GLN A 519 -18.20 10.14 -13.77
C GLN A 519 -19.05 9.30 -12.81
N LYS A 520 -20.34 9.67 -12.60
CA LYS A 520 -21.26 8.92 -11.73
C LYS A 520 -21.45 7.48 -12.22
N ARG A 521 -21.63 7.32 -13.54
CA ARG A 521 -21.72 6.00 -14.19
C ARG A 521 -20.46 5.16 -13.97
N ALA A 522 -19.27 5.76 -14.09
CA ALA A 522 -18.01 5.06 -13.86
C ALA A 522 -17.86 4.57 -12.41
N LYS A 523 -18.32 5.35 -11.42
CA LYS A 523 -18.34 4.95 -10.00
C LYS A 523 -19.26 3.75 -9.77
N LEU A 524 -20.48 3.79 -10.32
CA LEU A 524 -21.46 2.71 -10.20
C LEU A 524 -20.97 1.41 -10.87
N ILE A 525 -20.36 1.49 -12.06
CA ILE A 525 -19.78 0.30 -12.73
C ILE A 525 -18.68 -0.33 -11.89
N LYS A 526 -17.78 0.47 -11.28
CA LYS A 526 -16.73 -0.05 -10.41
C LYS A 526 -17.31 -0.76 -9.18
N ARG A 527 -18.37 -0.18 -8.58
CA ARG A 527 -19.06 -0.76 -7.43
C ARG A 527 -19.80 -2.05 -7.78
N LEU A 528 -20.56 -2.05 -8.86
CA LEU A 528 -21.26 -3.23 -9.37
C LEU A 528 -20.29 -4.39 -9.65
N ARG A 529 -19.13 -4.10 -10.26
CA ARG A 529 -18.09 -5.12 -10.52
C ARG A 529 -17.62 -5.81 -9.25
N VAL A 530 -17.42 -5.07 -8.16
CA VAL A 530 -17.01 -5.66 -6.88
C VAL A 530 -18.12 -6.56 -6.33
N ILE A 531 -19.37 -6.11 -6.36
CA ILE A 531 -20.52 -6.87 -5.85
C ILE A 531 -20.78 -8.14 -6.67
N ASP A 532 -20.70 -8.06 -8.00
CA ASP A 532 -20.82 -9.22 -8.89
C ASP A 532 -19.71 -10.25 -8.58
N ASN A 533 -18.48 -9.81 -8.25
CA ASN A 533 -17.41 -10.72 -7.83
C ASN A 533 -17.69 -11.42 -6.50
N PHE A 534 -18.25 -10.71 -5.51
CA PHE A 534 -18.68 -11.34 -4.24
C PHE A 534 -19.81 -12.35 -4.47
N THR A 535 -20.77 -12.01 -5.32
CA THR A 535 -21.89 -12.88 -5.71
C THR A 535 -21.40 -14.14 -6.44
N ALA A 536 -20.48 -13.99 -7.40
CA ALA A 536 -19.92 -15.11 -8.16
C ALA A 536 -19.06 -16.04 -7.29
N THR A 537 -18.29 -15.50 -6.36
CA THR A 537 -17.44 -16.30 -5.46
C THR A 537 -18.19 -16.89 -4.26
N LYS A 538 -19.46 -16.50 -4.04
CA LYS A 538 -20.25 -16.80 -2.84
C LYS A 538 -19.53 -16.39 -1.54
N SER A 539 -18.66 -15.38 -1.62
CA SER A 539 -17.95 -14.84 -0.45
C SER A 539 -18.82 -13.79 0.23
N ARG A 540 -18.74 -13.67 1.55
CA ARG A 540 -19.43 -12.61 2.29
C ARG A 540 -18.51 -11.40 2.50
N PRO A 541 -19.01 -10.16 2.38
CA PRO A 541 -18.20 -8.95 2.60
C PRO A 541 -17.65 -8.84 4.02
N GLU A 542 -18.39 -9.33 5.02
CA GLU A 542 -18.00 -9.32 6.44
C GLU A 542 -16.66 -10.05 6.70
N TRP A 543 -16.23 -10.97 5.83
CA TRP A 543 -14.96 -11.69 5.95
C TRP A 543 -13.73 -10.81 5.68
N MET A 544 -13.90 -9.57 5.23
CA MET A 544 -12.82 -8.57 5.20
C MET A 544 -12.44 -8.06 6.59
N VAL A 545 -13.30 -8.29 7.60
CA VAL A 545 -13.02 -8.05 9.01
C VAL A 545 -12.66 -9.38 9.68
N LEU A 546 -11.52 -9.39 10.37
CA LEU A 546 -10.93 -10.56 11.00
C LEU A 546 -11.35 -10.65 12.47
N ASP A 547 -11.95 -11.78 12.84
CA ASP A 547 -12.13 -12.17 14.26
C ASP A 547 -11.00 -13.10 14.73
N ASN A 548 -10.46 -13.90 13.81
CA ASN A 548 -9.37 -14.85 14.05
C ASN A 548 -8.22 -14.51 13.11
N LEU A 549 -7.01 -14.40 13.67
CA LEU A 549 -5.79 -14.12 12.92
C LEU A 549 -4.94 -15.41 12.81
N PRO A 550 -4.63 -15.90 11.60
CA PRO A 550 -3.79 -17.09 11.45
C PRO A 550 -2.35 -16.80 11.85
N VAL A 551 -1.70 -17.78 12.49
CA VAL A 551 -0.28 -17.76 12.83
C VAL A 551 0.46 -18.76 11.96
N ILE A 552 1.43 -18.28 11.20
CA ILE A 552 2.26 -19.10 10.32
C ILE A 552 3.09 -20.11 11.14
N PRO A 553 3.34 -21.33 10.62
CA PRO A 553 4.16 -22.34 11.27
C PRO A 553 5.56 -21.82 11.67
N PRO A 554 6.11 -22.22 12.83
CA PRO A 554 7.33 -21.66 13.40
C PRO A 554 8.57 -21.88 12.52
N ASP A 555 8.65 -22.97 11.78
CA ASP A 555 9.79 -23.26 10.90
C ASP A 555 9.89 -22.29 9.71
N LEU A 556 8.79 -21.60 9.36
CA LEU A 556 8.78 -20.55 8.35
C LEU A 556 9.17 -19.17 8.93
N ARG A 557 9.28 -19.06 10.26
CA ARG A 557 9.70 -17.87 11.03
C ARG A 557 10.73 -18.26 12.11
N PRO A 558 11.88 -18.85 11.71
CA PRO A 558 12.81 -19.48 12.63
C PRO A 558 13.45 -18.47 13.59
N MET A 559 13.91 -19.02 14.73
CA MET A 559 14.76 -18.34 15.69
C MET A 559 16.05 -19.14 15.78
N VAL A 560 17.18 -18.53 15.42
CA VAL A 560 18.48 -19.20 15.32
C VAL A 560 19.40 -18.66 16.40
N GLN A 561 20.05 -19.56 17.12
CA GLN A 561 21.09 -19.19 18.07
C GLN A 561 22.38 -18.85 17.31
N LEU A 562 22.94 -17.68 17.58
CA LEU A 562 24.24 -17.25 17.06
C LEU A 562 25.36 -17.67 18.00
N ASP A 563 26.57 -17.75 17.45
CA ASP A 563 27.80 -17.94 18.22
C ASP A 563 27.93 -16.77 19.23
N GLY A 564 27.98 -17.09 20.53
CA GLY A 564 27.91 -16.12 21.62
C GLY A 564 26.59 -16.10 22.40
N GLY A 565 25.69 -17.04 22.15
CA GLY A 565 24.49 -17.26 22.99
C GLY A 565 23.35 -16.27 22.74
N ARG A 566 23.50 -15.36 21.78
CA ARG A 566 22.44 -14.46 21.32
C ARG A 566 21.50 -15.21 20.37
N PHE A 567 20.27 -14.71 20.23
CA PHE A 567 19.31 -15.24 19.28
C PHE A 567 19.00 -14.23 18.18
N ALA A 568 19.01 -14.69 16.94
CA ALA A 568 18.45 -13.99 15.80
C ALA A 568 17.01 -14.46 15.59
N THR A 569 16.05 -13.55 15.72
CA THR A 569 14.63 -13.80 15.48
C THR A 569 14.20 -13.29 14.10
N SER A 570 13.29 -14.01 13.45
CA SER A 570 12.56 -13.45 12.32
C SER A 570 11.69 -12.28 12.75
N ASP A 571 11.66 -11.20 11.95
CA ASP A 571 10.85 -9.98 12.15
C ASP A 571 9.36 -10.27 12.43
N LEU A 572 8.82 -11.33 11.80
CA LEU A 572 7.44 -11.76 12.02
C LEU A 572 7.14 -12.09 13.48
N ASN A 573 8.09 -12.69 14.20
CA ASN A 573 7.88 -13.08 15.59
C ASN A 573 7.65 -11.85 16.47
N ASP A 574 8.34 -10.73 16.19
CA ASP A 574 8.15 -9.47 16.91
C ASP A 574 6.80 -8.82 16.59
N LEU A 575 6.37 -8.89 15.33
CA LEU A 575 5.05 -8.40 14.90
C LEU A 575 3.92 -9.23 15.54
N TYR A 576 3.99 -10.56 15.51
CA TYR A 576 3.02 -11.43 16.20
C TYR A 576 3.01 -11.18 17.71
N ARG A 577 4.19 -11.04 18.34
CA ARG A 577 4.32 -10.73 19.76
C ARG A 577 3.62 -9.41 20.12
N ARG A 578 3.76 -8.38 19.28
CA ARG A 578 3.05 -7.11 19.46
C ARG A 578 1.54 -7.30 19.39
N VAL A 579 1.02 -8.06 18.43
CA VAL A 579 -0.43 -8.34 18.32
C VAL A 579 -0.94 -9.06 19.56
N ILE A 580 -0.26 -10.13 20.01
CA ILE A 580 -0.68 -10.90 21.19
C ILE A 580 -0.65 -10.03 22.45
N ASN A 581 0.39 -9.21 22.64
CA ASN A 581 0.47 -8.30 23.78
C ASN A 581 -0.70 -7.30 23.83
N ARG A 582 -1.06 -6.70 22.68
CA ARG A 582 -2.20 -5.77 22.58
C ARG A 582 -3.53 -6.48 22.80
N ASN A 583 -3.68 -7.68 22.23
CA ASN A 583 -4.88 -8.49 22.38
C ASN A 583 -5.13 -8.90 23.83
N ASN A 584 -4.10 -9.40 24.52
CA ASN A 584 -4.19 -9.81 25.92
C ASN A 584 -4.42 -8.62 26.84
N ARG A 585 -3.83 -7.46 26.53
CA ARG A 585 -4.07 -6.22 27.28
C ARG A 585 -5.51 -5.75 27.12
N LEU A 586 -6.05 -5.78 25.89
CA LEU A 586 -7.44 -5.44 25.60
C LEU A 586 -8.41 -6.36 26.35
N ALA A 587 -8.19 -7.69 26.29
CA ALA A 587 -9.03 -8.65 26.99
C ALA A 587 -9.07 -8.39 28.51
N ARG A 588 -7.92 -8.12 29.14
CA ARG A 588 -7.86 -7.76 30.57
C ARG A 588 -8.58 -6.44 30.87
N LEU A 589 -8.46 -5.43 30.00
CA LEU A 589 -9.14 -4.15 30.18
C LEU A 589 -10.68 -4.30 30.09
N GLN A 590 -11.16 -5.19 29.22
CA GLN A 590 -12.58 -5.53 29.12
C GLN A 590 -13.08 -6.29 30.36
N GLU A 591 -12.29 -7.24 30.88
CA GLU A 591 -12.61 -7.97 32.11
C GLU A 591 -12.70 -7.04 33.34
N ILE A 592 -11.86 -6.01 33.40
CA ILE A 592 -11.84 -5.02 34.49
C ILE A 592 -12.89 -3.91 34.28
N LEU A 593 -13.64 -3.91 33.16
CA LEU A 593 -14.60 -2.88 32.79
C LEU A 593 -13.97 -1.46 32.82
N ALA A 594 -12.78 -1.32 32.23
CA ALA A 594 -12.10 -0.03 32.12
C ALA A 594 -12.94 0.98 31.30
N PRO A 595 -12.78 2.30 31.52
CA PRO A 595 -13.48 3.33 30.76
C PRO A 595 -13.33 3.16 29.24
N GLU A 596 -14.39 3.49 28.49
CA GLU A 596 -14.46 3.22 27.06
C GLU A 596 -13.33 3.86 26.26
N ILE A 597 -12.88 5.06 26.64
CA ILE A 597 -11.77 5.77 25.99
C ILE A 597 -10.50 4.92 25.98
N ILE A 598 -10.20 4.24 27.10
CA ILE A 598 -9.02 3.37 27.22
C ILE A 598 -9.19 2.12 26.34
N ILE A 599 -10.38 1.51 26.36
CA ILE A 599 -10.70 0.35 25.53
C ILE A 599 -10.58 0.69 24.04
N ARG A 600 -11.12 1.84 23.60
CA ARG A 600 -11.05 2.33 22.22
C ARG A 600 -9.62 2.57 21.78
N ASN A 601 -8.81 3.21 22.62
CA ASN A 601 -7.39 3.41 22.30
C ASN A 601 -6.65 2.06 22.17
N GLU A 602 -6.91 1.08 23.04
CA GLU A 602 -6.29 -0.24 22.91
C GLU A 602 -6.82 -1.03 21.70
N LYS A 603 -8.12 -0.93 21.35
CA LYS A 603 -8.68 -1.46 20.09
C LYS A 603 -7.98 -0.84 18.87
N ARG A 604 -7.75 0.49 18.87
CA ARG A 604 -6.98 1.18 17.82
C ARG A 604 -5.54 0.68 17.72
N MET A 605 -4.85 0.51 18.86
CA MET A 605 -3.49 -0.03 18.89
C MET A 605 -3.41 -1.49 18.41
N LEU A 606 -4.44 -2.29 18.69
CA LEU A 606 -4.55 -3.67 18.18
C LEU A 606 -4.74 -3.67 16.65
N GLN A 607 -5.61 -2.81 16.11
CA GLN A 607 -5.79 -2.62 14.67
C GLN A 607 -4.44 -2.26 14.00
N GLU A 608 -3.71 -1.28 14.53
CA GLU A 608 -2.40 -0.87 14.01
C GLU A 608 -1.34 -1.97 14.09
N ALA A 609 -1.39 -2.80 15.14
CA ALA A 609 -0.47 -3.94 15.28
C ALA A 609 -0.74 -5.02 14.21
N VAL A 610 -2.00 -5.31 13.90
CA VAL A 610 -2.37 -6.25 12.84
C VAL A 610 -2.07 -5.67 11.46
N ASP A 611 -2.32 -4.38 11.24
CA ASP A 611 -1.94 -3.69 10.00
C ASP A 611 -0.44 -3.85 9.73
N ALA A 612 0.40 -3.60 10.74
CA ALA A 612 1.85 -3.74 10.63
C ALA A 612 2.32 -5.19 10.43
N LEU A 613 1.58 -6.18 10.94
CA LEU A 613 1.87 -7.60 10.69
C LEU A 613 1.59 -7.99 9.23
N ILE A 614 0.45 -7.55 8.70
CA ILE A 614 0.01 -7.89 7.36
C ILE A 614 0.83 -7.12 6.32
N ASP A 615 0.92 -5.79 6.45
CA ASP A 615 1.60 -4.89 5.51
C ASP A 615 2.17 -3.66 6.24
N ASN A 616 3.44 -3.74 6.63
CA ASN A 616 4.10 -2.72 7.44
C ASN A 616 4.45 -1.49 6.60
N GLY A 617 3.95 -0.32 7.00
CA GLY A 617 4.17 0.95 6.29
C GLY A 617 3.07 1.32 5.30
N ARG A 618 2.05 0.48 5.13
CA ARG A 618 0.87 0.82 4.32
C ARG A 618 0.07 1.99 4.89
N ARG A 619 0.06 2.14 6.21
CA ARG A 619 -0.54 3.25 6.94
C ARG A 619 0.41 3.78 8.00
N GLY A 620 0.56 5.11 8.04
CA GLY A 620 1.28 5.80 9.09
C GLY A 620 2.77 5.48 9.10
N ARG A 621 3.37 5.54 10.29
CA ARG A 621 4.80 5.32 10.47
C ARG A 621 5.12 3.82 10.49
N VAL A 622 6.13 3.41 9.72
CA VAL A 622 6.66 2.05 9.73
C VAL A 622 7.10 1.63 11.13
N VAL A 623 6.78 0.39 11.51
CA VAL A 623 7.31 -0.19 12.73
C VAL A 623 8.74 -0.62 12.48
N VAL A 624 9.67 -0.05 13.26
CA VAL A 624 11.11 -0.30 13.16
C VAL A 624 11.62 -1.10 14.35
N GLY A 625 12.66 -1.90 14.11
CA GLY A 625 13.40 -2.61 15.15
C GLY A 625 14.50 -1.76 15.79
N ALA A 626 15.30 -2.38 16.66
CA ALA A 626 16.35 -1.71 17.43
C ALA A 626 17.40 -0.96 16.57
N ASN A 627 17.63 -1.41 15.33
CA ASN A 627 18.59 -0.80 14.42
C ASN A 627 17.94 0.23 13.46
N ASN A 628 16.77 0.79 13.80
CA ASN A 628 15.95 1.65 12.91
C ASN A 628 15.56 1.01 11.56
N ARG A 629 15.81 -0.29 11.39
CA ARG A 629 15.39 -1.07 10.22
C ARG A 629 13.91 -1.40 10.34
N ALA A 630 13.12 -1.14 9.30
CA ALA A 630 11.72 -1.55 9.25
C ALA A 630 11.60 -3.08 9.32
N PHE A 631 10.65 -3.57 10.12
CA PHE A 631 10.34 -4.99 10.17
C PHE A 631 9.69 -5.45 8.86
N LYS A 632 10.08 -6.63 8.38
CA LYS A 632 9.42 -7.26 7.23
C LYS A 632 8.08 -7.87 7.65
N SER A 633 7.02 -7.45 6.96
CA SER A 633 5.65 -7.94 7.13
C SER A 633 5.39 -9.22 6.33
N LEU A 634 4.17 -9.76 6.44
CA LEU A 634 3.73 -10.91 5.64
C LEU A 634 3.69 -10.60 4.14
N SER A 635 3.27 -9.39 3.77
CA SER A 635 3.26 -8.94 2.37
C SER A 635 4.67 -8.85 1.79
N ASP A 636 5.64 -8.31 2.57
CA ASP A 636 7.04 -8.18 2.14
C ASP A 636 7.74 -9.52 1.86
N ILE A 637 7.28 -10.61 2.46
CA ILE A 637 7.82 -11.96 2.21
C ILE A 637 7.39 -12.45 0.83
N ILE A 638 6.26 -11.97 0.34
CA ILE A 638 5.68 -12.39 -0.94
C ILE A 638 6.19 -11.47 -2.06
N GLU A 639 6.26 -10.17 -1.80
CA GLU A 639 6.56 -9.14 -2.78
C GLU A 639 8.06 -8.89 -3.02
N GLY A 640 8.36 -8.21 -4.13
CA GLY A 640 9.71 -7.75 -4.44
C GLY A 640 10.66 -8.82 -5.00
N LYS A 641 11.91 -8.41 -5.26
CA LYS A 641 12.95 -9.28 -5.85
C LYS A 641 13.38 -10.41 -4.92
N GLN A 642 13.39 -10.15 -3.62
CA GLN A 642 13.71 -11.12 -2.56
C GLN A 642 12.46 -11.81 -2.00
N GLY A 643 11.30 -11.58 -2.61
CA GLY A 643 10.05 -12.24 -2.24
C GLY A 643 10.04 -13.70 -2.69
N ARG A 644 9.23 -14.51 -2.03
CA ARG A 644 9.20 -15.97 -2.26
C ARG A 644 8.86 -16.35 -3.70
N PHE A 645 7.97 -15.62 -4.38
CA PHE A 645 7.62 -15.92 -5.77
C PHE A 645 8.84 -15.82 -6.71
N ARG A 646 9.62 -14.73 -6.61
CA ARG A 646 10.74 -14.51 -7.52
C ARG A 646 11.99 -15.28 -7.12
N GLN A 647 12.32 -15.29 -5.82
CA GLN A 647 13.59 -15.84 -5.36
C GLN A 647 13.56 -17.35 -5.07
N ASN A 648 12.41 -17.90 -4.67
CA ASN A 648 12.32 -19.29 -4.22
C ASN A 648 11.46 -20.18 -5.12
N LEU A 649 10.54 -19.61 -5.90
CA LEU A 649 9.70 -20.40 -6.82
C LEU A 649 10.25 -20.36 -8.25
N LEU A 650 10.46 -19.16 -8.82
CA LEU A 650 10.98 -19.01 -10.18
C LEU A 650 12.48 -19.33 -10.29
N GLY A 651 13.26 -18.96 -9.27
CA GLY A 651 14.65 -19.37 -9.13
C GLY A 651 14.82 -20.28 -7.91
N LYS A 652 15.67 -21.30 -8.02
CA LYS A 652 16.04 -22.15 -6.88
C LYS A 652 17.52 -22.47 -6.94
N ARG A 653 18.11 -22.71 -5.77
CA ARG A 653 19.39 -23.40 -5.71
C ARG A 653 19.14 -24.87 -6.01
N VAL A 654 20.00 -25.45 -6.82
CA VAL A 654 19.88 -26.82 -7.30
C VAL A 654 21.10 -27.62 -6.87
N ASP A 655 20.87 -28.86 -6.48
CA ASP A 655 21.93 -29.83 -6.24
C ASP A 655 22.54 -30.27 -7.59
N TYR A 656 23.65 -31.02 -7.56
CA TYR A 656 24.36 -31.48 -8.76
C TYR A 656 24.76 -30.33 -9.69
N SER A 657 25.24 -29.24 -9.09
CA SER A 657 25.75 -28.08 -9.81
C SER A 657 27.10 -27.63 -9.29
N GLY A 658 27.90 -27.07 -10.19
CA GLY A 658 29.25 -26.57 -9.92
C GLY A 658 29.49 -25.24 -10.64
N ARG A 659 30.56 -24.54 -10.29
CA ARG A 659 31.00 -23.33 -10.99
C ARG A 659 32.52 -23.27 -10.99
N SER A 660 33.10 -22.90 -12.13
CA SER A 660 34.52 -22.55 -12.22
C SER A 660 34.75 -21.53 -13.34
N VAL A 661 35.96 -20.99 -13.38
CA VAL A 661 36.47 -20.10 -14.43
C VAL A 661 36.57 -20.88 -15.73
N ILE A 662 36.28 -20.21 -16.85
CA ILE A 662 36.42 -20.79 -18.19
C ILE A 662 37.75 -20.42 -18.83
N VAL A 663 38.27 -21.33 -19.65
CA VAL A 663 39.44 -21.15 -20.51
C VAL A 663 39.14 -21.67 -21.91
N VAL A 664 39.88 -21.20 -22.91
CA VAL A 664 39.69 -21.63 -24.29
C VAL A 664 40.18 -23.07 -24.51
N GLY A 665 39.37 -23.90 -25.16
CA GLY A 665 39.69 -25.28 -25.52
C GLY A 665 39.64 -25.50 -27.04
N PRO A 666 40.68 -25.11 -27.80
CA PRO A 666 40.65 -25.15 -29.27
C PRO A 666 40.70 -26.57 -29.86
N SER A 667 41.18 -27.55 -29.10
CA SER A 667 41.24 -28.97 -29.51
C SER A 667 39.91 -29.72 -29.34
N LEU A 668 38.91 -29.09 -28.72
CA LEU A 668 37.62 -29.71 -28.46
C LEU A 668 36.76 -29.70 -29.73
N LYS A 669 35.84 -30.66 -29.83
CA LYS A 669 34.76 -30.59 -30.82
C LYS A 669 33.67 -29.63 -30.33
N ILE A 670 32.84 -29.10 -31.23
CA ILE A 670 31.80 -28.13 -30.88
C ILE A 670 30.80 -28.62 -29.82
N HIS A 671 30.50 -29.92 -29.78
CA HIS A 671 29.61 -30.53 -28.79
C HIS A 671 30.33 -30.92 -27.49
N GLN A 672 31.64 -30.71 -27.38
CA GLN A 672 32.44 -31.15 -26.24
C GLN A 672 32.86 -29.97 -25.37
N CYS A 673 32.98 -30.21 -24.07
CA CYS A 673 33.57 -29.27 -23.13
C CYS A 673 34.56 -29.98 -22.19
N GLY A 674 35.62 -29.30 -21.77
CA GLY A 674 36.55 -29.85 -20.79
C GLY A 674 36.03 -29.61 -19.37
N LEU A 675 35.80 -30.68 -18.62
CA LEU A 675 35.38 -30.64 -17.22
C LEU A 675 36.55 -31.04 -16.30
N PRO A 676 36.91 -30.21 -15.30
CA PRO A 676 37.92 -30.54 -14.32
C PRO A 676 37.64 -31.83 -13.57
N LYS A 677 38.67 -32.67 -13.39
CA LYS A 677 38.58 -33.93 -12.65
C LYS A 677 38.00 -33.77 -11.24
N GLU A 678 38.51 -32.82 -10.45
CA GLU A 678 38.03 -32.54 -9.09
C GLU A 678 36.53 -32.18 -9.06
N MET A 679 36.06 -31.38 -10.03
CA MET A 679 34.66 -30.99 -10.13
C MET A 679 33.77 -32.17 -10.55
N ALA A 680 34.23 -32.95 -11.53
CA ALA A 680 33.48 -34.07 -12.08
C ALA A 680 33.23 -35.17 -11.03
N ILE A 681 34.22 -35.47 -10.19
CA ILE A 681 34.09 -36.45 -9.09
C ILE A 681 32.94 -36.09 -8.16
N GLU A 682 32.81 -34.83 -7.75
CA GLU A 682 31.74 -34.39 -6.85
C GLU A 682 30.38 -34.35 -7.55
N LEU A 683 30.32 -33.86 -8.79
CA LEU A 683 29.07 -33.80 -9.55
C LEU A 683 28.48 -35.19 -9.84
N PHE A 684 29.33 -36.17 -10.16
CA PHE A 684 28.92 -37.53 -10.52
C PHE A 684 29.07 -38.54 -9.37
N GLN A 685 29.32 -38.08 -8.15
CA GLN A 685 29.66 -38.93 -7.00
C GLN A 685 28.70 -40.12 -6.80
N PRO A 686 27.36 -39.99 -6.86
CA PRO A 686 26.46 -41.13 -6.67
C PRO A 686 26.59 -42.19 -7.77
N PHE A 687 26.82 -41.76 -9.01
CA PHE A 687 26.97 -42.66 -10.16
C PHE A 687 28.27 -43.44 -10.07
N VAL A 688 29.36 -42.78 -9.67
CA VAL A 688 30.66 -43.40 -9.43
C VAL A 688 30.57 -44.45 -8.31
N ILE A 689 29.95 -44.11 -7.17
CA ILE A 689 29.74 -45.05 -6.06
C ILE A 689 28.96 -46.29 -6.53
N HIS A 690 27.88 -46.09 -7.28
CA HIS A 690 27.06 -47.19 -7.78
C HIS A 690 27.84 -48.10 -8.75
N ARG A 691 28.66 -47.50 -9.63
CA ARG A 691 29.48 -48.24 -10.60
C ARG A 691 30.61 -49.03 -9.93
N LEU A 692 31.30 -48.45 -8.95
CA LEU A 692 32.33 -49.12 -8.13
C LEU A 692 31.78 -50.36 -7.42
N ILE A 693 30.56 -50.27 -6.88
CA ILE A 693 29.89 -51.42 -6.23
C ILE A 693 29.50 -52.46 -7.27
N ARG A 694 28.95 -52.05 -8.41
CA ARG A 694 28.53 -52.97 -9.48
C ARG A 694 29.69 -53.73 -10.11
N GLN A 695 30.87 -53.13 -10.19
CA GLN A 695 32.11 -53.76 -10.68
C GLN A 695 32.82 -54.59 -9.60
N ASN A 696 32.27 -54.70 -8.38
CA ASN A 696 32.87 -55.39 -7.23
C ASN A 696 34.25 -54.85 -6.80
N ILE A 697 34.59 -53.61 -7.17
CA ILE A 697 35.79 -52.92 -6.67
C ILE A 697 35.61 -52.60 -5.18
N VAL A 698 34.38 -52.29 -4.77
CA VAL A 698 34.04 -51.97 -3.38
C VAL A 698 32.73 -52.60 -2.95
N ASN A 699 32.70 -53.19 -1.74
CA ASN A 699 31.52 -53.88 -1.22
C ASN A 699 30.46 -52.95 -0.59
N ASN A 700 30.88 -51.80 -0.04
CA ASN A 700 30.03 -50.92 0.76
C ASN A 700 30.11 -49.46 0.28
N ILE A 701 28.99 -48.73 0.35
CA ILE A 701 28.90 -47.29 0.02
C ILE A 701 29.91 -46.46 0.84
N LYS A 702 30.11 -46.79 2.13
CA LYS A 702 31.08 -46.08 2.99
C LYS A 702 32.51 -46.25 2.51
N SER A 703 32.88 -47.47 2.11
CA SER A 703 34.20 -47.76 1.56
C SER A 703 34.40 -47.04 0.23
N ALA A 704 33.36 -46.95 -0.61
CA ALA A 704 33.44 -46.25 -1.90
C ALA A 704 33.64 -44.74 -1.68
N LYS A 705 32.92 -44.13 -0.72
CA LYS A 705 33.17 -42.73 -0.31
C LYS A 705 34.60 -42.51 0.19
N LYS A 706 35.16 -43.45 0.94
CA LYS A 706 36.54 -43.37 1.44
C LYS A 706 37.56 -43.47 0.31
N MET A 707 37.30 -44.31 -0.69
CA MET A 707 38.12 -44.45 -1.91
C MET A 707 38.12 -43.16 -2.74
N ILE A 708 36.95 -42.56 -2.93
CA ILE A 708 36.80 -41.26 -3.60
C ILE A 708 37.56 -40.16 -2.86
N GLN A 709 37.48 -40.11 -1.52
CA GLN A 709 38.22 -39.14 -0.70
C GLN A 709 39.75 -39.31 -0.76
N ARG A 710 40.24 -40.52 -1.03
CA ARG A 710 41.67 -40.81 -1.19
C ARG A 710 42.18 -40.51 -2.61
N ASN A 711 41.27 -40.31 -3.55
CA ASN A 711 41.55 -40.04 -4.97
C ASN A 711 42.36 -41.17 -5.63
N ASP A 712 41.94 -42.42 -5.40
CA ASP A 712 42.59 -43.61 -5.97
C ASP A 712 42.39 -43.67 -7.51
N ASP A 713 43.40 -44.14 -8.26
CA ASP A 713 43.39 -44.15 -9.74
C ASP A 713 42.23 -44.97 -10.35
N GLU A 714 41.79 -46.04 -9.68
CA GLU A 714 40.64 -46.84 -10.11
C GLU A 714 39.36 -46.00 -10.21
N VAL A 715 39.19 -45.02 -9.31
CA VAL A 715 38.03 -44.11 -9.31
C VAL A 715 38.03 -43.25 -10.58
N MET A 716 39.22 -42.87 -11.07
CA MET A 716 39.35 -42.04 -12.28
C MET A 716 38.96 -42.79 -13.55
N LEU A 717 39.30 -44.09 -13.64
CA LEU A 717 38.87 -44.94 -14.75
C LEU A 717 37.34 -45.11 -14.75
N VAL A 718 36.76 -45.39 -13.58
CA VAL A 718 35.31 -45.50 -13.42
C VAL A 718 34.61 -44.18 -13.72
N LEU A 719 35.18 -43.06 -13.29
CA LEU A 719 34.64 -41.73 -13.58
C LEU A 719 34.59 -41.46 -15.09
N GLN A 720 35.66 -41.79 -15.82
CA GLN A 720 35.70 -41.63 -17.27
C GLN A 720 34.59 -42.46 -17.96
N GLU A 721 34.35 -43.70 -17.52
CA GLU A 721 33.24 -44.52 -18.03
C GLU A 721 31.86 -43.92 -17.74
N VAL A 722 31.67 -43.32 -16.56
CA VAL A 722 30.37 -42.75 -16.14
C VAL A 722 30.05 -41.47 -16.90
N ILE A 723 31.07 -40.68 -17.19
CA ILE A 723 30.98 -39.40 -17.90
C ILE A 723 30.73 -39.60 -19.38
N ASP A 724 31.25 -40.68 -19.96
CA ASP A 724 31.13 -40.95 -21.38
C ASP A 724 29.65 -41.11 -21.79
N GLY A 725 29.23 -40.30 -22.76
CA GLY A 725 27.85 -40.16 -23.16
C GLY A 725 26.95 -39.32 -22.22
N HIS A 726 27.30 -39.01 -20.97
CA HIS A 726 26.40 -38.26 -20.08
C HIS A 726 26.47 -36.75 -20.34
N PRO A 727 25.45 -36.10 -20.94
CA PRO A 727 25.52 -34.67 -21.27
C PRO A 727 25.49 -33.81 -20.01
N ILE A 728 26.17 -32.66 -20.03
CA ILE A 728 26.09 -31.62 -19.00
C ILE A 728 25.62 -30.31 -19.59
N LEU A 729 25.01 -29.45 -18.77
CA LEU A 729 24.57 -28.12 -19.18
C LEU A 729 25.53 -27.06 -18.66
N LEU A 730 26.02 -26.21 -19.56
CA LEU A 730 26.81 -25.03 -19.22
C LEU A 730 25.95 -23.78 -19.30
N ASN A 731 26.02 -22.93 -18.27
CA ASN A 731 25.28 -21.68 -18.18
C ASN A 731 26.20 -20.51 -17.79
N ARG A 732 26.10 -19.39 -18.50
CA ARG A 732 26.74 -18.12 -18.13
C ARG A 732 25.67 -17.09 -17.76
N ALA A 733 25.85 -16.45 -16.59
CA ALA A 733 24.99 -15.36 -16.16
C ALA A 733 25.58 -14.00 -16.61
N PRO A 734 24.74 -13.03 -17.03
CA PRO A 734 23.29 -13.09 -17.16
C PRO A 734 22.80 -13.86 -18.41
N THR A 735 21.80 -14.72 -18.23
CA THR A 735 21.20 -15.48 -19.34
C THR A 735 20.16 -14.63 -20.07
N LEU A 736 20.53 -14.04 -21.21
CA LEU A 736 19.65 -13.13 -21.97
C LEU A 736 18.68 -13.86 -22.93
N HIS A 737 19.10 -15.02 -23.43
CA HIS A 737 18.34 -15.84 -24.36
C HIS A 737 18.66 -17.33 -24.16
N ARG A 738 17.89 -18.23 -24.79
CA ARG A 738 18.03 -19.68 -24.59
C ARG A 738 19.45 -20.22 -24.83
N LEU A 739 20.20 -19.66 -25.79
CA LEU A 739 21.57 -20.11 -26.10
C LEU A 739 22.61 -19.75 -25.01
N GLY A 740 22.22 -18.98 -23.99
CA GLY A 740 23.03 -18.80 -22.80
C GLY A 740 23.05 -20.03 -21.88
N ILE A 741 22.33 -21.10 -22.25
CA ILE A 741 22.42 -22.44 -21.69
C ILE A 741 22.47 -23.44 -22.85
N GLN A 742 23.52 -24.26 -22.90
CA GLN A 742 23.69 -25.29 -23.92
C GLN A 742 24.22 -26.57 -23.28
N ALA A 743 23.94 -27.70 -23.93
CA ALA A 743 24.44 -28.99 -23.53
C ALA A 743 25.74 -29.32 -24.25
N PHE A 744 26.64 -29.97 -23.52
CA PHE A 744 27.93 -30.47 -24.00
C PHE A 744 28.19 -31.86 -23.45
N GLU A 745 28.98 -32.62 -24.19
CA GLU A 745 29.59 -33.85 -23.74
C GLU A 745 30.88 -33.51 -22.95
N PRO A 746 30.93 -33.86 -21.66
CA PRO A 746 32.09 -33.61 -20.82
C PRO A 746 33.29 -34.50 -21.20
N LYS A 747 34.46 -33.89 -21.36
CA LYS A 747 35.75 -34.57 -21.39
C LYS A 747 36.54 -34.23 -20.14
N LEU A 748 37.11 -35.22 -19.48
CA LEU A 748 37.96 -34.97 -18.32
C LEU A 748 39.23 -34.23 -18.74
N VAL A 749 39.52 -33.14 -18.05
CA VAL A 749 40.73 -32.34 -18.24
C VAL A 749 41.48 -32.16 -16.93
N ASP A 750 42.79 -32.06 -17.03
CA ASP A 750 43.65 -31.70 -15.91
C ASP A 750 43.56 -30.20 -15.61
N GLY A 751 43.63 -29.85 -14.32
CA GLY A 751 43.46 -28.48 -13.83
C GLY A 751 42.08 -28.23 -13.22
N ARG A 752 41.77 -26.95 -12.99
CA ARG A 752 40.56 -26.50 -12.27
C ARG A 752 39.59 -25.67 -13.12
N ALA A 753 39.98 -25.30 -14.34
CA ALA A 753 39.18 -24.46 -15.23
C ALA A 753 38.39 -25.30 -16.23
N ILE A 754 37.20 -24.83 -16.59
CA ILE A 754 36.36 -25.46 -17.61
C ILE A 754 36.88 -25.03 -18.99
N GLN A 755 37.14 -25.99 -19.88
CA GLN A 755 37.53 -25.65 -21.25
C GLN A 755 36.29 -25.50 -22.13
N LEU A 756 36.14 -24.33 -22.74
CA LEU A 756 35.02 -23.99 -23.61
C LEU A 756 35.48 -23.89 -25.07
N HIS A 757 34.65 -24.37 -25.98
CA HIS A 757 34.92 -24.26 -27.41
C HIS A 757 34.79 -22.80 -27.88
N PRO A 758 35.75 -22.23 -28.63
CA PRO A 758 35.75 -20.80 -28.98
C PRO A 758 34.54 -20.36 -29.82
N LEU A 759 34.00 -21.23 -30.69
CA LEU A 759 32.84 -20.90 -31.52
C LEU A 759 31.53 -20.69 -30.74
N VAL A 760 31.41 -21.17 -29.51
CA VAL A 760 30.18 -20.95 -28.70
C VAL A 760 30.25 -19.68 -27.86
N CYS A 761 31.42 -19.04 -27.76
CA CYS A 761 31.61 -17.82 -26.97
C CYS A 761 30.65 -16.68 -27.36
N PRO A 762 30.38 -16.40 -28.66
CA PRO A 762 29.40 -15.38 -29.05
C PRO A 762 28.00 -15.65 -28.51
N ALA A 763 27.57 -16.91 -28.45
CA ALA A 763 26.27 -17.29 -27.91
C ALA A 763 26.19 -17.04 -26.39
N TYR A 764 27.27 -17.29 -25.65
CA TYR A 764 27.32 -17.00 -24.22
C TYR A 764 27.66 -15.54 -23.89
N ASN A 765 28.04 -14.76 -24.90
CA ASN A 765 28.73 -13.48 -24.75
C ASN A 765 29.92 -13.59 -23.79
N ALA A 766 30.64 -14.72 -23.85
CA ALA A 766 31.70 -15.08 -22.92
C ALA A 766 33.08 -14.63 -23.42
N ASP A 767 33.88 -14.12 -22.50
CA ASP A 767 35.30 -13.87 -22.67
C ASP A 767 36.12 -14.68 -21.66
N PHE A 768 37.45 -14.54 -21.68
CA PHE A 768 38.37 -15.38 -20.90
C PHE A 768 39.21 -14.53 -19.94
N ASP A 769 38.65 -13.45 -19.38
CA ASP A 769 39.32 -12.52 -18.47
C ASP A 769 39.13 -12.83 -16.96
N GLY A 770 38.45 -13.95 -16.66
CA GLY A 770 38.04 -14.32 -15.30
C GLY A 770 36.58 -14.76 -15.20
N ASP A 771 35.86 -14.68 -16.32
CA ASP A 771 34.52 -15.20 -16.52
C ASP A 771 34.30 -16.61 -15.96
N GLN A 772 33.13 -16.82 -15.35
CA GLN A 772 32.76 -18.09 -14.71
C GLN A 772 31.48 -18.65 -15.30
N MET A 773 31.43 -19.98 -15.45
CA MET A 773 30.24 -20.69 -15.89
C MET A 773 29.78 -21.71 -14.85
N ALA A 774 28.46 -21.85 -14.74
CA ALA A 774 27.84 -22.89 -13.94
C ALA A 774 27.65 -24.15 -14.77
N VAL A 775 27.85 -25.30 -14.13
CA VAL A 775 27.63 -26.64 -14.68
C VAL A 775 26.43 -27.26 -13.98
N HIS A 776 25.53 -27.88 -14.74
CA HIS A 776 24.41 -28.65 -14.19
C HIS A 776 24.36 -30.04 -14.81
N VAL A 777 24.14 -31.07 -13.99
CA VAL A 777 24.04 -32.46 -14.45
C VAL A 777 22.57 -32.90 -14.54
N PRO A 778 22.03 -33.18 -15.74
CA PRO A 778 20.70 -33.77 -15.90
C PRO A 778 20.69 -35.21 -15.39
N LEU A 779 19.74 -35.55 -14.52
CA LEU A 779 19.68 -36.88 -13.88
C LEU A 779 18.68 -37.81 -14.58
N ALA A 780 17.45 -37.34 -14.78
CA ALA A 780 16.38 -38.14 -15.41
C ALA A 780 16.69 -38.43 -16.88
N LEU A 781 16.21 -39.56 -17.40
CA LEU A 781 16.45 -39.97 -18.79
C LEU A 781 15.83 -38.96 -19.77
N GLU A 782 14.67 -38.42 -19.44
CA GLU A 782 13.98 -37.38 -20.18
C GLU A 782 14.83 -36.10 -20.26
N ALA A 783 15.40 -35.67 -19.14
CA ALA A 783 16.27 -34.49 -19.09
C ALA A 783 17.57 -34.69 -19.88
N GLN A 784 18.15 -35.90 -19.85
CA GLN A 784 19.31 -36.24 -20.68
C GLN A 784 18.97 -36.25 -22.18
N ALA A 785 17.79 -36.76 -22.54
CA ALA A 785 17.30 -36.76 -23.92
C ALA A 785 17.04 -35.33 -24.42
N GLU A 786 16.41 -34.48 -23.62
CA GLU A 786 16.22 -33.05 -23.92
C GLU A 786 17.56 -32.35 -24.10
N ALA A 787 18.53 -32.61 -23.22
CA ALA A 787 19.87 -32.04 -23.33
C ALA A 787 20.54 -32.42 -24.68
N ARG A 788 20.52 -33.70 -25.06
CA ARG A 788 21.14 -34.18 -26.31
C ARG A 788 20.40 -33.75 -27.57
N LEU A 789 19.07 -33.76 -27.57
CA LEU A 789 18.28 -33.49 -28.77
C LEU A 789 18.07 -31.99 -28.98
N LEU A 790 17.70 -31.27 -27.93
CA LEU A 790 17.26 -29.87 -28.02
C LEU A 790 18.38 -28.88 -27.69
N MET A 791 19.20 -29.16 -26.69
CA MET A 791 20.13 -28.18 -26.12
C MET A 791 21.59 -28.34 -26.56
N LEU A 792 21.94 -29.42 -27.27
CA LEU A 792 23.32 -29.69 -27.69
C LEU A 792 23.86 -28.55 -28.56
N ALA A 793 25.09 -28.11 -28.28
CA ALA A 793 25.69 -26.95 -28.95
C ALA A 793 25.77 -27.11 -30.48
N SER A 794 26.00 -28.33 -30.98
CA SER A 794 26.04 -28.64 -32.42
C SER A 794 24.70 -28.43 -33.13
N ASN A 795 23.57 -28.58 -32.42
CA ASN A 795 22.24 -28.45 -33.00
C ASN A 795 21.77 -26.99 -33.00
N ASN A 796 22.46 -26.11 -32.27
CA ASN A 796 22.06 -24.74 -31.97
C ASN A 796 22.96 -23.70 -32.65
N VAL A 797 23.17 -23.85 -33.96
CA VAL A 797 24.04 -22.97 -34.76
C VAL A 797 23.40 -21.62 -35.07
N LEU A 798 22.07 -21.58 -35.19
CA LEU A 798 21.32 -20.41 -35.62
C LEU A 798 20.74 -19.60 -34.45
N SER A 799 20.68 -18.28 -34.66
CA SER A 799 19.94 -17.36 -33.81
C SER A 799 18.44 -17.66 -33.84
N PRO A 800 17.79 -17.87 -32.68
CA PRO A 800 16.35 -18.01 -32.62
C PRO A 800 15.59 -16.74 -33.03
N ALA A 801 16.25 -15.57 -32.97
CA ALA A 801 15.64 -14.28 -33.24
C ALA A 801 15.70 -13.89 -34.72
N THR A 802 16.84 -14.13 -35.38
CA THR A 802 17.12 -13.67 -36.76
C THR A 802 17.23 -14.80 -37.77
N GLY A 803 17.40 -16.05 -37.32
CA GLY A 803 17.71 -17.20 -38.20
C GLY A 803 19.12 -17.18 -38.78
N THR A 804 19.93 -16.15 -38.50
CA THR A 804 21.33 -16.07 -38.93
C THR A 804 22.23 -16.95 -38.05
N PRO A 805 23.33 -17.51 -38.57
CA PRO A 805 24.27 -18.26 -37.74
C PRO A 805 24.90 -17.38 -36.66
N ILE A 806 24.87 -17.83 -35.41
CA ILE A 806 25.57 -17.19 -34.27
C ILE A 806 26.94 -17.81 -34.07
N ILE A 807 27.04 -19.12 -34.29
CA ILE A 807 28.28 -19.89 -34.20
C ILE A 807 29.08 -19.65 -35.49
N THR A 808 29.58 -18.43 -35.65
CA THR A 808 30.43 -18.02 -36.77
C THR A 808 31.87 -17.86 -36.30
N PRO A 809 32.87 -18.19 -37.14
CA PRO A 809 34.25 -17.85 -36.88
C PRO A 809 34.39 -16.35 -36.58
N SER A 810 35.18 -16.02 -35.56
CA SER A 810 35.46 -14.64 -35.14
C SER A 810 36.96 -14.48 -34.84
N GLN A 811 37.42 -13.22 -34.79
CA GLN A 811 38.78 -12.85 -34.38
C GLN A 811 39.86 -13.67 -35.12
N ASP A 812 40.65 -14.48 -34.41
CA ASP A 812 41.77 -15.26 -34.93
C ASP A 812 41.38 -16.18 -36.09
N MET A 813 40.19 -16.79 -36.03
CA MET A 813 39.72 -17.68 -37.10
C MET A 813 39.44 -16.91 -38.39
N VAL A 814 38.89 -15.70 -38.27
CA VAL A 814 38.65 -14.82 -39.42
C VAL A 814 39.95 -14.27 -39.96
N LEU A 815 40.89 -13.88 -39.08
CA LEU A 815 42.21 -13.41 -39.49
C LEU A 815 43.00 -14.50 -40.23
N GLY A 816 42.98 -15.74 -39.73
CA GLY A 816 43.61 -16.88 -40.39
C GLY A 816 43.00 -17.18 -41.76
N ALA A 817 41.67 -17.23 -41.85
CA ALA A 817 40.96 -17.44 -43.13
C ALA A 817 41.20 -16.28 -44.11
N TYR A 818 41.21 -15.04 -43.62
CA TYR A 818 41.54 -13.86 -44.42
C TYR A 818 42.98 -13.93 -44.94
N TYR A 819 43.95 -14.24 -44.07
CA TYR A 819 45.35 -14.39 -44.46
C TYR A 819 45.51 -15.50 -45.52
N LEU A 820 44.85 -16.65 -45.37
CA LEU A 820 44.91 -17.71 -46.37
C LEU A 820 44.33 -17.30 -47.74
N THR A 821 43.38 -16.37 -47.77
CA THR A 821 42.63 -16.01 -49.00
C THR A 821 43.03 -14.66 -49.59
N ALA A 822 43.79 -13.86 -48.85
CA ALA A 822 44.26 -12.54 -49.23
C ALA A 822 45.22 -12.57 -50.42
N GLU A 823 45.19 -11.50 -51.21
CA GLU A 823 46.09 -11.30 -52.34
C GLU A 823 47.32 -10.50 -51.88
N SER A 824 48.51 -11.08 -52.01
CA SER A 824 49.75 -10.37 -51.67
C SER A 824 50.10 -9.37 -52.79
N PRO A 825 50.48 -8.12 -52.47
CA PRO A 825 51.00 -7.16 -53.46
C PRO A 825 52.26 -7.66 -54.18
N HIS A 826 53.01 -8.56 -53.54
CA HIS A 826 54.22 -9.19 -54.08
C HIS A 826 53.92 -10.50 -54.84
N SER A 827 52.67 -10.94 -54.88
CA SER A 827 52.30 -12.15 -55.61
C SER A 827 52.56 -11.94 -57.10
N ILE A 828 53.35 -12.84 -57.65
CA ILE A 828 53.81 -12.83 -59.03
C ILE A 828 52.61 -12.72 -59.97
N ARG A 829 52.75 -11.89 -61.01
CA ARG A 829 51.78 -11.70 -62.09
C ARG A 829 51.11 -13.03 -62.46
N LYS A 830 49.77 -13.04 -62.55
CA LYS A 830 48.96 -14.22 -62.87
C LYS A 830 49.59 -15.05 -63.99
N PRO A 831 49.99 -16.32 -63.75
CA PRO A 831 50.70 -17.11 -64.73
C PRO A 831 49.80 -17.41 -65.94
N PRO A 832 50.34 -17.36 -67.17
CA PRO A 832 49.59 -17.75 -68.35
C PRO A 832 49.17 -19.22 -68.26
N TYR A 833 48.03 -19.53 -68.87
CA TYR A 833 47.54 -20.91 -68.97
C TYR A 833 48.58 -21.79 -69.69
N GLY A 834 48.86 -22.97 -69.14
CA GLY A 834 49.86 -23.91 -69.68
C GLY A 834 51.29 -23.70 -69.17
N SER A 835 51.52 -22.83 -68.17
CA SER A 835 52.83 -22.70 -67.53
C SER A 835 53.21 -23.95 -66.74
N HIS A 836 54.31 -24.62 -67.13
CA HIS A 836 54.73 -25.89 -66.54
C HIS A 836 55.04 -25.81 -65.04
N ARG A 837 55.51 -24.65 -64.55
CA ARG A 837 55.86 -24.45 -63.13
C ARG A 837 54.69 -24.08 -62.22
N HIS A 838 53.54 -23.73 -62.80
CA HIS A 838 52.39 -23.23 -62.05
C HIS A 838 51.11 -24.01 -62.31
N THR A 839 51.20 -25.19 -62.92
CA THR A 839 50.04 -26.02 -63.28
C THR A 839 50.09 -27.36 -62.54
N TYR A 840 49.05 -27.67 -61.78
CA TYR A 840 48.96 -28.83 -60.89
C TYR A 840 47.74 -29.71 -61.22
N ALA A 841 47.88 -31.02 -61.04
CA ALA A 841 46.87 -32.00 -61.45
C ALA A 841 45.76 -32.22 -60.41
N SER A 842 45.96 -31.82 -59.16
CA SER A 842 44.98 -31.94 -58.09
C SER A 842 45.23 -30.91 -56.97
N LEU A 843 44.23 -30.71 -56.10
CA LEU A 843 44.39 -29.87 -54.90
C LEU A 843 45.46 -30.44 -53.95
N THR A 844 45.59 -31.76 -53.86
CA THR A 844 46.59 -32.44 -53.02
C THR A 844 48.02 -32.18 -53.52
N ASP A 845 48.22 -32.10 -54.84
CA ASP A 845 49.55 -31.80 -55.40
C ASP A 845 50.00 -30.38 -55.05
N VAL A 846 49.06 -29.43 -54.99
CA VAL A 846 49.33 -28.05 -54.59
C VAL A 846 49.74 -27.99 -53.11
N SER A 847 49.04 -28.73 -52.24
CA SER A 847 49.43 -28.87 -50.83
C SER A 847 50.82 -29.51 -50.68
N GLY A 848 51.10 -30.59 -51.41
CA GLY A 848 52.43 -31.23 -51.38
C GLY A 848 53.55 -30.32 -51.88
N ALA A 849 53.30 -29.50 -52.90
CA ALA A 849 54.28 -28.53 -53.40
C ALA A 849 54.52 -27.37 -52.40
N TYR A 850 53.50 -26.96 -51.65
CA TYR A 850 53.63 -26.02 -50.54
C TYR A 850 54.47 -26.62 -49.40
N ASP A 851 54.19 -27.87 -48.99
CA ASP A 851 54.92 -28.55 -47.91
C ASP A 851 56.42 -28.73 -48.25
N GLN A 852 56.75 -28.86 -49.54
CA GLN A 852 58.12 -28.91 -50.04
C GLN A 852 58.80 -27.54 -50.14
N GLY A 853 58.10 -26.45 -49.83
CA GLY A 853 58.62 -25.08 -49.89
C GLY A 853 58.79 -24.53 -51.32
N LEU A 854 58.18 -25.16 -52.32
CA LEU A 854 58.27 -24.74 -53.73
C LEU A 854 57.30 -23.61 -54.08
N LEU A 855 56.27 -23.40 -53.26
CA LEU A 855 55.23 -22.39 -53.42
C LEU A 855 54.99 -21.65 -52.11
N ASN A 856 54.60 -20.37 -52.20
CA ASN A 856 54.08 -19.61 -51.06
C ASN A 856 52.55 -19.60 -51.05
N LEU A 857 51.94 -19.32 -49.89
CA LEU A 857 50.48 -19.31 -49.72
C LEU A 857 49.74 -18.37 -50.68
N HIS A 858 50.35 -17.24 -51.03
CA HIS A 858 49.72 -16.23 -51.89
C HIS A 858 50.10 -16.35 -53.37
N ASP A 859 50.87 -17.37 -53.76
CA ASP A 859 51.26 -17.55 -55.15
C ASP A 859 50.08 -18.06 -56.00
N TRP A 860 49.99 -17.54 -57.22
CA TRP A 860 48.95 -17.94 -58.19
C TRP A 860 49.32 -19.25 -58.88
N VAL A 861 48.36 -20.17 -58.95
CA VAL A 861 48.49 -21.50 -59.55
C VAL A 861 47.26 -21.88 -60.37
N TRP A 862 47.47 -22.65 -61.42
CA TRP A 862 46.45 -23.37 -62.16
C TRP A 862 46.29 -24.76 -61.57
N VAL A 863 45.10 -25.09 -61.09
CA VAL A 863 44.81 -26.42 -60.52
C VAL A 863 43.65 -27.07 -61.25
N ARG A 864 43.79 -28.36 -61.56
CA ARG A 864 42.68 -29.14 -62.11
C ARG A 864 41.64 -29.40 -61.03
N PHE A 865 40.38 -29.12 -61.33
CA PHE A 865 39.28 -29.31 -60.40
C PHE A 865 38.09 -29.96 -61.10
N HIS A 866 37.53 -30.98 -60.48
CA HIS A 866 36.47 -31.81 -61.06
C HIS A 866 35.06 -31.47 -60.54
N GLY A 867 34.93 -30.54 -59.58
CA GLY A 867 33.66 -30.11 -59.02
C GLY A 867 33.02 -28.91 -59.74
N GLU A 868 31.83 -28.54 -59.27
CA GLU A 868 31.18 -27.30 -59.65
C GLU A 868 31.92 -26.10 -59.05
N VAL A 869 32.07 -25.05 -59.85
CA VAL A 869 32.73 -23.81 -59.44
C VAL A 869 31.67 -22.73 -59.45
N ASP A 870 31.27 -22.30 -58.26
CA ASP A 870 30.38 -21.16 -58.10
C ASP A 870 31.23 -19.90 -57.93
N ASN A 871 31.18 -19.01 -58.92
CA ASN A 871 31.92 -17.76 -58.90
C ASN A 871 31.04 -16.62 -59.45
N PRO A 872 30.53 -15.73 -58.58
CA PRO A 872 29.69 -14.61 -58.99
C PRO A 872 30.43 -13.54 -59.82
N ASP A 873 31.77 -13.51 -59.78
CA ASP A 873 32.61 -12.58 -60.55
C ASP A 873 32.98 -13.09 -61.95
N GLU A 874 32.45 -14.25 -62.33
CA GLU A 874 32.67 -14.85 -63.64
C GLU A 874 31.68 -14.27 -64.67
N ALA A 875 32.19 -13.91 -65.86
CA ALA A 875 31.37 -13.31 -66.90
C ALA A 875 30.30 -14.28 -67.42
N ALA A 876 29.13 -13.77 -67.82
CA ALA A 876 28.04 -14.57 -68.39
C ALA A 876 28.41 -15.32 -69.70
N ARG A 877 29.56 -14.99 -70.31
CA ARG A 877 30.10 -15.64 -71.52
C ARG A 877 31.63 -15.76 -71.40
N PRO A 878 32.26 -16.80 -71.99
CA PRO A 878 33.71 -16.95 -71.99
C PRO A 878 34.41 -15.82 -72.77
N HIS A 879 35.61 -15.43 -72.33
CA HIS A 879 36.41 -14.38 -72.98
C HIS A 879 36.97 -14.82 -74.33
N ARG A 880 37.32 -16.10 -74.46
CA ARG A 880 37.90 -16.68 -75.69
C ARG A 880 37.49 -18.13 -75.80
N VAL A 881 37.09 -18.54 -76.99
CA VAL A 881 36.76 -19.95 -77.29
C VAL A 881 37.64 -20.42 -78.44
N GLU A 882 38.43 -21.46 -78.19
CA GLU A 882 39.26 -22.11 -79.19
C GLU A 882 38.62 -23.44 -79.60
N ARG A 883 38.51 -23.69 -80.91
CA ARG A 883 38.01 -24.97 -81.44
C ARG A 883 39.14 -25.70 -82.14
N PHE A 884 39.37 -26.94 -81.74
CA PHE A 884 40.43 -27.79 -82.30
C PHE A 884 39.89 -28.65 -83.45
N LYS A 885 40.80 -29.13 -84.30
CA LYS A 885 40.46 -29.99 -85.46
C LYS A 885 39.75 -31.29 -85.06
N ASP A 886 39.96 -31.74 -83.83
CA ASP A 886 39.39 -32.97 -83.26
C ASP A 886 37.95 -32.79 -82.72
N GLY A 887 37.31 -31.64 -83.00
CA GLY A 887 35.96 -31.32 -82.52
C GLY A 887 35.89 -30.85 -81.06
N THR A 888 36.99 -30.91 -80.31
CA THR A 888 37.06 -30.39 -78.94
C THR A 888 37.09 -28.85 -78.92
N ARG A 889 36.51 -28.25 -77.87
CA ARG A 889 36.56 -26.79 -77.66
C ARG A 889 37.12 -26.44 -76.29
N LEU A 890 37.95 -25.41 -76.23
CA LEU A 890 38.50 -24.86 -74.99
C LEU A 890 37.94 -23.46 -74.78
N GLU A 891 37.25 -23.28 -73.67
CA GLU A 891 36.65 -22.02 -73.26
C GLU A 891 37.51 -21.39 -72.17
N HIS A 892 38.09 -20.24 -72.46
CA HIS A 892 38.84 -19.43 -71.51
C HIS A 892 37.91 -18.43 -70.83
N TRP A 893 37.84 -18.53 -69.51
CA TRP A 893 37.13 -17.60 -68.64
C TRP A 893 38.14 -16.77 -67.84
N LYS A 894 37.64 -15.87 -66.99
CA LYS A 894 38.48 -14.96 -66.19
C LYS A 894 39.38 -15.71 -65.20
N PHE A 895 38.85 -16.77 -64.58
CA PHE A 895 39.54 -17.56 -63.55
C PHE A 895 39.45 -19.07 -63.77
N ARG A 896 38.86 -19.54 -64.87
CA ARG A 896 38.84 -20.97 -65.23
C ARG A 896 39.06 -21.20 -66.71
N CYS A 897 39.49 -22.39 -67.08
CA CYS A 897 39.58 -22.88 -68.45
C CYS A 897 38.89 -24.23 -68.53
N ASP A 898 37.84 -24.30 -69.33
CA ASP A 898 36.99 -25.48 -69.48
C ASP A 898 37.18 -26.09 -70.86
N ARG A 899 37.57 -27.35 -70.90
CA ARG A 899 37.71 -28.13 -72.14
C ARG A 899 36.50 -29.03 -72.29
N PHE A 900 35.83 -28.96 -73.43
CA PHE A 900 34.71 -29.81 -73.80
C PHE A 900 35.11 -30.76 -74.92
N ASP A 901 34.58 -31.98 -74.84
CA ASP A 901 34.70 -32.98 -75.89
C ASP A 901 33.77 -32.67 -77.09
N SER A 902 33.99 -33.36 -78.21
CA SER A 902 33.18 -33.33 -79.44
C SER A 902 31.67 -33.50 -79.19
N GLY A 903 31.29 -34.29 -78.18
CA GLY A 903 29.89 -34.48 -77.74
C GLY A 903 29.36 -33.41 -76.76
N GLY A 904 30.10 -32.32 -76.52
CA GLY A 904 29.69 -31.22 -75.65
C GLY A 904 29.78 -31.49 -74.14
N ARG A 905 30.36 -32.62 -73.72
CA ARG A 905 30.60 -32.96 -72.30
C ARG A 905 31.89 -32.29 -71.80
N LEU A 906 31.90 -31.85 -70.54
CA LEU A 906 33.09 -31.27 -69.91
C LEU A 906 34.16 -32.36 -69.72
N PHE A 907 35.31 -32.19 -70.36
CA PHE A 907 36.44 -33.12 -70.32
C PHE A 907 37.44 -32.79 -69.21
N SER A 908 37.79 -31.51 -69.06
CA SER A 908 38.69 -31.04 -67.99
C SER A 908 38.46 -29.58 -67.66
N ARG A 909 38.50 -29.25 -66.37
CA ARG A 909 38.42 -27.88 -65.86
C ARG A 909 39.69 -27.54 -65.08
N MET A 910 40.29 -26.41 -65.43
CA MET A 910 41.44 -25.84 -64.73
C MET A 910 41.02 -24.51 -64.12
N ILE A 911 41.32 -24.29 -62.84
CA ILE A 911 40.99 -23.06 -62.12
C ILE A 911 42.27 -22.31 -61.78
N LEU A 912 42.27 -21.01 -62.03
CA LEU A 912 43.31 -20.09 -61.58
C LEU A 912 42.94 -19.55 -60.21
N THR A 913 43.73 -19.91 -59.20
CA THR A 913 43.50 -19.50 -57.80
C THR A 913 44.84 -19.38 -57.07
N THR A 914 44.81 -19.07 -55.77
CA THR A 914 46.02 -19.04 -54.93
C THR A 914 46.17 -20.32 -54.11
N VAL A 915 47.40 -20.63 -53.72
CA VAL A 915 47.71 -21.80 -52.88
C VAL A 915 46.87 -21.82 -51.60
N GLY A 916 46.78 -20.71 -50.86
CA GLY A 916 46.00 -20.64 -49.62
C GLY A 916 44.49 -20.86 -49.83
N ARG A 917 43.92 -20.37 -50.93
CA ARG A 917 42.53 -20.69 -51.33
C ARG A 917 42.36 -22.17 -51.65
N THR A 918 43.34 -22.82 -52.28
CA THR A 918 43.29 -24.27 -52.53
C THR A 918 43.36 -25.07 -51.24
N VAL A 919 44.21 -24.70 -50.28
CA VAL A 919 44.33 -25.37 -48.97
C VAL A 919 43.03 -25.28 -48.20
N MET A 920 42.42 -24.09 -48.13
CA MET A 920 41.14 -23.90 -47.44
C MET A 920 40.02 -24.72 -48.09
N ASN A 921 39.88 -24.67 -49.42
CA ASN A 921 38.86 -25.45 -50.12
C ASN A 921 39.12 -26.95 -50.05
N HIS A 922 40.39 -27.38 -50.05
CA HIS A 922 40.74 -28.78 -49.87
C HIS A 922 40.28 -29.29 -48.49
N ALA A 923 40.50 -28.52 -47.43
CA ALA A 923 40.00 -28.86 -46.10
C ALA A 923 38.47 -28.96 -46.07
N ILE A 924 37.76 -28.00 -46.66
CA ILE A 924 36.29 -28.00 -46.74
C ILE A 924 35.78 -29.21 -47.53
N HIS A 925 36.32 -29.48 -48.72
CA HIS A 925 35.90 -30.60 -49.56
C HIS A 925 36.20 -31.96 -48.92
N THR A 926 37.31 -32.08 -48.19
CA THR A 926 37.64 -33.32 -47.48
C THR A 926 36.58 -33.64 -46.43
N VAL A 927 36.11 -32.63 -45.69
CA VAL A 927 35.05 -32.79 -44.69
C VAL A 927 33.69 -33.08 -45.34
N ILE A 928 33.32 -32.35 -46.39
CA ILE A 928 32.04 -32.56 -47.10
C ILE A 928 31.99 -33.97 -47.73
N ASN A 929 33.08 -34.40 -48.37
CA ASN A 929 33.15 -35.70 -49.02
C ASN A 929 33.18 -36.85 -47.99
N ALA A 930 33.82 -36.66 -46.83
CA ALA A 930 33.79 -37.63 -45.74
C ALA A 930 32.37 -37.84 -45.17
N HIS A 931 31.52 -36.80 -45.18
CA HIS A 931 30.12 -36.92 -44.73
C HIS A 931 29.15 -37.45 -45.81
N ASN A 932 29.48 -37.34 -47.10
CA ASN A 932 28.67 -37.87 -48.20
C ASN A 932 28.92 -39.36 -48.52
N VAL A 933 29.91 -39.99 -47.89
CA VAL A 933 30.06 -41.44 -47.89
C VAL A 933 29.00 -41.99 -46.92
N LYS A 934 27.91 -42.57 -47.45
CA LYS A 934 26.97 -43.36 -46.63
C LYS A 934 27.78 -44.31 -45.74
N PRO A 935 27.51 -44.41 -44.42
CA PRO A 935 28.08 -45.50 -43.64
C PRO A 935 27.65 -46.80 -44.31
N GLN A 936 28.62 -47.61 -44.75
CA GLN A 936 28.32 -49.00 -45.06
C GLN A 936 27.68 -49.61 -43.81
N PRO A 937 26.58 -50.38 -43.93
CA PRO A 937 26.06 -51.12 -42.79
C PRO A 937 27.20 -51.97 -42.22
N PRO A 938 27.34 -52.08 -40.90
CA PRO A 938 28.37 -52.94 -40.32
C PRO A 938 28.14 -54.35 -40.86
N ASP A 939 29.20 -54.92 -41.44
CA ASP A 939 29.19 -56.31 -41.88
C ASP A 939 28.59 -57.17 -40.77
N SER A 940 27.61 -57.97 -41.17
CA SER A 940 26.94 -58.96 -40.35
C SER A 940 27.97 -59.96 -39.79
N ALA A 941 28.47 -59.67 -38.59
CA ALA A 941 29.28 -60.57 -37.79
C ALA A 941 28.91 -60.47 -36.30
N PHE A 942 27.62 -60.53 -35.99
CA PHE A 942 27.13 -60.95 -34.67
C PHE A 942 25.88 -61.81 -34.87
N THR A 943 26.11 -63.03 -35.35
CA THR A 943 25.31 -64.19 -34.97
C THR A 943 26.13 -64.97 -33.94
N ALA A 944 25.44 -65.44 -32.89
CA ALA A 944 25.91 -66.31 -31.79
C ALA A 944 26.68 -65.64 -30.61
N ALA A 945 25.93 -65.29 -29.56
CA ALA A 945 26.05 -65.80 -28.18
C ALA A 945 25.03 -65.09 -27.27
#